data_AF-A0A836KYM7-F1
#
_entry.id   AF-A0A836KYM7-F1
#
_cell.length_a   1.000
_cell.length_b   1.000
_cell.length_c   1.000
_cell.angle_alpha   90.00
_cell.angle_beta   90.00
_cell.angle_gamma   90.00
#
_symmetry.space_group_name_H-M   'P 1'
#
loop_
_entity.id
_entity.type
_entity.pdbx_description
1 polymer ?
#
loop_
_entity_poly.entity_id
_entity_poly.type
_entity_poly.pdbx_seq_one_letter_code
_entity_poly.pdbx_strand_id
1 'polypeptide(L)'
;MADAVKPTVSVSDTLFNSLERDFKQAMSALEGEESLGHFRLEYEKLYRCLKKVHTSESSIVAQCQQLTQELLSNAAKMQAAVKLSQGDHSTIEALKKEIEKAWRTVDVANQKDQRARDMVKTLKQEIQSLENMIHEGTSMGSDHTSTLEQLKLENKRLLSETEDMTKQIEDYTNGIAEKTATLGNLKTSTDAAVQERRLLSNRHELLRQEYNRERNARERAEYQARELVLALKTREKALQERQERLYSIRKHAETQQAELEKLQRRRQALQQQLETAEKQLYHTQQSYNDSVDTTADLNERLHDMEKQIAATERKIVETRDECVRVTRIEERDFGEFDRLRQQIDNIRKDEVNIAYEGETVSKRIAAVRQERQSLQDALNLLSRECGALEKKGAKEEALQAATQALIQNEAEQHAELEACIQQESEIGRRLGDTLQRLEKERDSCVNEVSQMGGQSHSAEEELKVAALQVEEVQRKLDESERRLTQQQTKYEHMRAERNQLSKRLVDAQDEIVEYRQRVKMVDRQVQQFKEELAQKARKCQNDKSMCKISKERLMKSRQLVNDSTASFDATKQEGERLGQEVKQLLKVVQECDKNLLEQQREFLKMSNERDALAAQLIRRNDELGLLYEQLHLLQDSINEGEAVYRDRLQDIRLLHFKLREVEHQSMLAHIRGTEISNIKGRLRAKKKDVLLEEAKVAALSEELENPQNASRWRRVGGAYPSMADLLPKMKLLQRNLLLQSEECMKQDMTLDVKRRLLMELQAMAARQPGPEVAQHLNVYRKDLQKKNAQMKQKASELNMMATRTAELRYEVARLTRELDEARQKYYNMKVKNSSMTAANSLPVS
;
A
#
# COMPACT_ATOMS: atom_id res chain seq x y z
N MET A 1 38.35 46.34 -6.65
CA MET A 1 39.72 46.72 -6.25
C MET A 1 40.15 45.69 -5.23
N ALA A 2 40.74 44.58 -5.65
CA ALA A 2 42.16 44.42 -5.98
C ALA A 2 43.05 44.76 -4.78
N ASP A 3 43.34 43.74 -3.96
CA ASP A 3 44.72 43.38 -3.65
C ASP A 3 44.81 41.90 -3.30
N ALA A 4 45.73 41.21 -3.96
CA ALA A 4 46.07 39.83 -3.68
C ALA A 4 46.80 39.78 -2.33
N VAL A 5 46.16 39.16 -1.34
CA VAL A 5 46.77 38.87 -0.03
C VAL A 5 48.00 38.01 -0.27
N LYS A 6 49.18 38.58 0.01
CA LYS A 6 50.45 37.83 0.02
C LYS A 6 50.26 36.56 0.87
N PRO A 7 50.71 35.38 0.42
CA PRO A 7 50.64 34.19 1.25
C PRO A 7 51.51 34.45 2.48
N THR A 8 50.86 34.60 3.63
CA THR A 8 51.52 34.57 4.93
C THR A 8 52.23 33.24 5.02
N VAL A 9 53.56 33.30 5.16
CA VAL A 9 54.42 32.15 5.42
C VAL A 9 54.06 31.63 6.81
N SER A 10 52.98 30.86 6.91
CA SER A 10 52.66 30.10 8.12
C SER A 10 53.43 28.79 8.05
N VAL A 11 54.12 28.46 9.13
CA VAL A 11 54.78 27.16 9.27
C VAL A 11 53.67 26.13 9.37
N SER A 12 53.56 25.23 8.38
CA SER A 12 52.54 24.18 8.42
C SER A 12 52.72 23.33 9.67
N ASP A 13 51.62 22.83 10.26
CA ASP A 13 51.71 21.94 11.44
C ASP A 13 52.61 20.73 11.18
N THR A 14 52.71 20.29 9.92
CA THR A 14 53.65 19.24 9.49
C THR A 14 55.12 19.65 9.65
N LEU A 15 55.47 20.90 9.32
CA LEU A 15 56.81 21.46 9.48
C LEU A 15 57.13 21.70 10.96
N PHE A 16 56.19 22.24 11.75
CA PHE A 16 56.39 22.41 13.19
C PHE A 16 56.61 21.06 13.91
N ASN A 17 55.84 20.03 13.57
CA ASN A 17 56.00 18.69 14.12
C ASN A 17 57.35 18.05 13.73
N SER A 18 57.86 18.34 12.53
CA SER A 18 59.21 17.92 12.13
C SER A 18 60.30 18.62 12.95
N LEU A 19 60.19 19.94 13.14
CA LEU A 19 61.13 20.72 13.96
C LEU A 19 61.09 20.32 15.44
N GLU A 20 59.93 19.95 15.99
CA GLU A 20 59.81 19.42 17.35
C GLU A 20 60.51 18.05 17.48
N ARG A 21 60.46 17.22 16.44
CA ARG A 21 61.16 15.94 16.42
C ARG A 21 62.68 16.13 16.34
N ASP A 22 63.13 17.02 15.47
CA ASP A 22 64.55 17.36 15.31
C ASP A 22 65.10 18.02 16.58
N PHE A 23 64.31 18.87 17.24
CA PHE A 23 64.65 19.43 18.55
C PHE A 23 64.85 18.34 19.60
N LYS A 24 63.93 17.38 19.71
CA LYS A 24 64.06 16.26 20.67
C LYS A 24 65.29 15.40 20.39
N GLN A 25 65.60 15.15 19.12
CA GLN A 25 66.81 14.42 18.72
C GLN A 25 68.08 15.20 19.09
N ALA A 26 68.15 16.50 18.78
CA ALA A 26 69.28 17.35 19.15
C ALA A 26 69.47 17.43 20.68
N MET A 27 68.39 17.54 21.46
CA MET A 27 68.46 17.56 22.93
C MET A 27 68.96 16.23 23.51
N SER A 28 68.58 15.10 22.89
CA SER A 28 69.09 13.77 23.28
C SER A 28 70.56 13.55 22.89
N ALA A 29 71.01 14.14 21.78
CA ALA A 29 72.42 14.08 21.37
C ALA A 29 73.32 14.97 22.24
N LEU A 30 72.76 16.04 22.81
CA LEU A 30 73.42 16.95 23.75
C LEU A 30 73.31 16.45 25.23
N GLU A 31 72.77 15.26 25.47
CA GLU A 31 72.76 14.61 26.79
C GLU A 31 74.07 13.86 27.04
N GLY A 32 74.90 14.36 27.95
CA GLY A 32 76.12 13.68 28.42
C GLY A 32 77.41 14.51 28.34
N GLU A 33 77.44 15.60 27.57
CA GLU A 33 78.60 16.50 27.50
C GLU A 33 78.36 17.80 28.28
N GLU A 34 79.01 17.94 29.46
CA GLU A 34 78.89 19.13 30.31
C GLU A 34 79.38 20.43 29.63
N SER A 35 80.34 20.33 28.70
CA SER A 35 80.89 21.47 27.97
C SER A 35 79.88 22.14 27.02
N LEU A 36 78.85 21.40 26.58
CA LEU A 36 77.82 21.88 25.65
C LEU A 36 76.51 22.30 26.35
N GLY A 37 76.48 22.27 27.69
CA GLY A 37 75.30 22.64 28.48
C GLY A 37 74.75 24.03 28.19
N HIS A 38 75.62 25.00 27.86
CA HIS A 38 75.19 26.36 27.51
C HIS A 38 74.41 26.39 26.19
N PHE A 39 74.88 25.69 25.16
CA PHE A 39 74.19 25.59 23.86
C PHE A 39 72.85 24.88 23.98
N ARG A 40 72.78 23.82 24.79
CA ARG A 40 71.53 23.13 25.11
C ARG A 40 70.49 24.08 25.70
N LEU A 41 70.91 24.94 26.64
CA LEU A 41 70.04 25.89 27.32
C LEU A 41 69.54 27.00 26.38
N GLU A 42 70.40 27.50 25.48
CA GLU A 42 70.01 28.48 24.46
C GLU A 42 69.10 27.86 23.38
N TYR A 43 69.36 26.62 22.96
CA TYR A 43 68.51 25.91 22.00
C TYR A 43 67.12 25.62 22.58
N GLU A 44 67.05 25.27 23.87
CA GLU A 44 65.78 25.09 24.58
C GLU A 44 65.01 26.41 24.71
N LYS A 45 65.68 27.53 24.98
CA LYS A 45 65.05 28.87 24.97
C LYS A 45 64.46 29.20 23.59
N LEU A 46 65.22 28.98 22.53
CA LEU A 46 64.77 29.17 21.15
C LEU A 46 63.54 28.32 20.82
N TYR A 47 63.55 27.04 21.18
CA TYR A 47 62.40 26.16 20.95
C TYR A 47 61.17 26.57 21.76
N ARG A 48 61.33 26.97 23.03
CA ARG A 48 60.21 27.51 23.83
C ARG A 48 59.62 28.78 23.21
N CYS A 49 60.46 29.67 22.68
CA CYS A 49 60.00 30.85 21.95
C CYS A 49 59.25 30.47 20.66
N LEU A 50 59.79 29.56 19.85
CA LEU A 50 59.14 29.07 18.64
C LEU A 50 57.78 28.43 18.94
N LYS A 51 57.70 27.58 19.97
CA LYS A 51 56.46 26.94 20.40
C LYS A 51 55.43 27.96 20.89
N LYS A 52 55.85 28.95 21.67
CA LYS A 52 54.96 30.05 22.09
C LYS A 52 54.42 30.83 20.89
N VAL A 53 55.29 31.19 19.94
CA VAL A 53 54.90 31.90 18.71
C VAL A 53 53.91 31.07 17.89
N HIS A 54 54.18 29.78 17.64
CA HIS A 54 53.27 28.89 16.92
C HIS A 54 51.90 28.77 17.60
N THR A 55 51.87 28.57 18.92
CA THR A 55 50.60 28.50 19.65
C THR A 55 49.82 29.82 19.63
N SER A 56 50.53 30.97 19.68
CA SER A 56 49.89 32.27 19.57
C SER A 56 49.38 32.54 18.15
N GLU A 57 50.13 32.13 17.12
CA GLU A 57 49.74 32.24 15.72
C GLU A 57 48.49 31.39 15.44
N SER A 58 48.47 30.13 15.87
CA SER A 58 47.30 29.26 15.74
C SER A 58 46.08 29.82 16.47
N SER A 59 46.25 30.41 17.65
CA SER A 59 45.16 31.07 18.37
C SER A 59 44.64 32.32 17.64
N ILE A 60 45.53 33.12 17.06
CA ILE A 60 45.17 34.33 16.29
C ILE A 60 44.46 33.92 14.99
N VAL A 61 44.95 32.90 14.29
CA VAL A 61 44.30 32.36 13.08
C VAL A 61 42.90 31.85 13.40
N ALA A 62 42.73 31.12 14.52
CA ALA A 62 41.41 30.67 14.97
C ALA A 62 40.47 31.85 15.27
N GLN A 63 40.96 32.89 15.96
CA GLN A 63 40.21 34.12 16.20
C GLN A 63 39.86 34.86 14.90
N CYS A 64 40.79 34.95 13.95
CA CYS A 64 40.52 35.53 12.64
C CYS A 64 39.47 34.74 11.87
N GLN A 65 39.49 33.40 11.93
CA GLN A 65 38.47 32.56 11.31
C GLN A 65 37.10 32.76 11.96
N GLN A 66 37.03 32.82 13.29
CA GLN A 66 35.80 33.14 14.03
C GLN A 66 35.25 34.51 13.66
N LEU A 67 36.09 35.55 13.70
CA LEU A 67 35.71 36.90 13.29
C LEU A 67 35.27 36.95 11.82
N THR A 68 35.90 36.19 10.92
CA THR A 68 35.49 36.11 9.51
C THR A 68 34.13 35.43 9.36
N GLN A 69 33.86 34.37 10.12
CA GLN A 69 32.55 33.72 10.15
C GLN A 69 31.46 34.63 10.73
N GLU A 70 31.77 35.37 11.80
CA GLU A 70 30.87 36.38 12.38
C GLU A 70 30.58 37.52 11.40
N LEU A 71 31.58 37.98 10.66
CA LEU A 71 31.44 39.04 9.66
C LEU A 71 30.58 38.57 8.48
N LEU A 72 30.77 37.33 8.02
CA LEU A 72 29.91 36.71 7.00
C LEU A 72 28.47 36.51 7.49
N SER A 73 28.30 36.06 8.74
CA SER A 73 26.98 35.92 9.38
C SER A 73 26.27 37.27 9.51
N ASN A 74 26.98 38.30 9.95
CA ASN A 74 26.45 39.65 10.05
C ASN A 74 26.14 40.26 8.68
N ALA A 75 26.97 40.01 7.66
CA ALA A 75 26.68 40.42 6.29
C ALA A 75 25.40 39.74 5.75
N ALA A 76 25.20 38.45 6.04
CA ALA A 76 23.98 37.72 5.67
C ALA A 76 22.74 38.27 6.41
N LYS A 77 22.85 38.55 7.71
CA LYS A 77 21.79 39.20 8.50
C LYS A 77 21.47 40.59 7.97
N MET A 78 22.49 41.37 7.59
CA MET A 78 22.32 42.71 7.04
C MET A 78 21.62 42.66 5.66
N GLN A 79 21.98 41.70 4.80
CA GLN A 79 21.26 41.48 3.54
C GLN A 79 19.81 41.03 3.76
N ALA A 80 19.54 40.19 4.76
CA ALA A 80 18.19 39.79 5.12
C ALA A 80 17.37 41.00 5.63
N ALA A 81 17.96 41.85 6.47
CA ALA A 81 17.33 43.08 6.96
C ALA A 81 17.04 44.07 5.82
N VAL A 82 17.95 44.22 4.84
CA VAL A 82 17.71 45.05 3.65
C VAL A 82 16.56 44.49 2.80
N LYS A 83 16.48 43.17 2.61
CA LYS A 83 15.37 42.52 1.89
C LYS A 83 14.03 42.68 2.61
N LEU A 84 14.02 42.56 3.94
CA LEU A 84 12.84 42.81 4.76
C LEU A 84 12.41 44.28 4.64
N SER A 85 13.34 45.23 4.74
CA SER A 85 13.06 46.66 4.58
C SER A 85 12.54 47.01 3.17
N GLN A 86 13.02 46.34 2.12
CA GLN A 86 12.48 46.48 0.76
C GLN A 86 11.05 45.91 0.66
N GLY A 87 10.80 44.76 1.29
CA GLY A 87 9.46 44.20 1.44
C GLY A 87 8.51 45.16 2.16
N ASP A 88 8.93 45.69 3.30
CA ASP A 88 8.19 46.68 4.08
C ASP A 88 7.94 47.97 3.29
N HIS A 89 8.90 48.41 2.47
CA HIS A 89 8.69 49.57 1.60
C HIS A 89 7.58 49.31 0.58
N SER A 90 7.54 48.11 -0.02
CA SER A 90 6.51 47.73 -0.97
C SER A 90 5.12 47.59 -0.33
N THR A 91 5.04 47.09 0.91
CA THR A 91 3.78 47.01 1.65
C THR A 91 3.30 48.40 2.09
N ILE A 92 4.21 49.27 2.54
CA ILE A 92 3.91 50.68 2.86
C ILE A 92 3.40 51.42 1.61
N GLU A 93 4.00 51.22 0.44
CA GLU A 93 3.49 51.82 -0.80
C GLU A 93 2.10 51.29 -1.20
N ALA A 94 1.85 49.99 -1.02
CA ALA A 94 0.54 49.40 -1.25
C ALA A 94 -0.52 49.99 -0.30
N LEU A 95 -0.20 50.08 0.99
CA LEU A 95 -1.07 50.68 2.00
C LEU A 95 -1.30 52.18 1.75
N LYS A 96 -0.29 52.93 1.31
CA LYS A 96 -0.45 54.33 0.89
C LYS A 96 -1.43 54.46 -0.29
N LYS A 97 -1.35 53.58 -1.29
CA LYS A 97 -2.31 53.54 -2.40
C LYS A 97 -3.72 53.17 -1.96
N GLU A 98 -3.86 52.28 -0.98
CA GLU A 98 -5.16 51.92 -0.40
C GLU A 98 -5.76 53.07 0.42
N ILE A 99 -4.93 53.79 1.18
CA ILE A 99 -5.33 55.02 1.88
C ILE A 99 -5.78 56.07 0.88
N GLU A 100 -5.03 56.31 -0.21
CA GLU A 100 -5.45 57.24 -1.26
C GLU A 100 -6.78 56.84 -1.90
N LYS A 101 -7.02 55.54 -2.13
CA LYS A 101 -8.32 55.05 -2.62
C LYS A 101 -9.43 55.29 -1.60
N ALA A 102 -9.19 55.03 -0.32
CA ALA A 102 -10.15 55.29 0.75
C ALA A 102 -10.48 56.78 0.86
N TRP A 103 -9.47 57.65 0.78
CA TRP A 103 -9.67 59.10 0.74
C TRP A 103 -10.50 59.54 -0.47
N ARG A 104 -10.24 59.01 -1.67
CA ARG A 104 -11.09 59.27 -2.84
C ARG A 104 -12.53 58.80 -2.65
N THR A 105 -12.76 57.66 -1.98
CA THR A 105 -14.12 57.20 -1.68
C THR A 105 -14.84 58.10 -0.68
N VAL A 106 -14.10 58.64 0.31
CA VAL A 106 -14.62 59.63 1.26
C VAL A 106 -14.94 60.95 0.55
N ASP A 107 -14.09 61.41 -0.36
CA ASP A 107 -14.36 62.63 -1.16
C ASP A 107 -15.60 62.44 -2.05
N VAL A 108 -15.76 61.27 -2.68
CA VAL A 108 -16.96 60.96 -3.47
C VAL A 108 -18.21 60.87 -2.58
N ALA A 109 -18.09 60.32 -1.36
CA ALA A 109 -19.19 60.28 -0.40
C ALA A 109 -19.57 61.69 0.08
N ASN A 110 -18.59 62.54 0.39
CA ASN A 110 -18.80 63.93 0.78
C ASN A 110 -19.40 64.75 -0.36
N GLN A 111 -18.99 64.54 -1.61
CA GLN A 111 -19.62 65.19 -2.77
C GLN A 111 -21.08 64.75 -2.95
N LYS A 112 -21.41 63.47 -2.67
CA LYS A 112 -22.79 62.98 -2.69
C LYS A 112 -23.61 63.57 -1.54
N ASP A 113 -23.06 63.66 -0.33
CA ASP A 113 -23.72 64.30 0.82
C ASP A 113 -23.96 65.78 0.57
N GLN A 114 -22.98 66.49 -0.02
CA GLN A 114 -23.12 67.89 -0.40
C GLN A 114 -24.25 68.09 -1.42
N ARG A 115 -24.31 67.25 -2.47
CA ARG A 115 -25.41 67.26 -3.45
C ARG A 115 -26.77 66.95 -2.82
N ALA A 116 -26.82 66.03 -1.86
CA ALA A 116 -28.04 65.73 -1.13
C ALA A 116 -28.48 66.91 -0.26
N ARG A 117 -27.54 67.62 0.40
CA ARG A 117 -27.84 68.83 1.17
C ARG A 117 -28.32 69.98 0.28
N ASP A 118 -27.70 70.15 -0.89
CA ASP A 118 -28.13 71.15 -1.87
C ASP A 118 -29.54 70.83 -2.39
N MET A 119 -29.84 69.57 -2.67
CA MET A 119 -31.18 69.11 -3.07
C MET A 119 -32.23 69.29 -1.95
N VAL A 120 -31.86 69.04 -0.69
CA VAL A 120 -32.73 69.35 0.45
C VAL A 120 -32.97 70.85 0.57
N LYS A 121 -31.97 71.68 0.25
CA LYS A 121 -32.10 73.14 0.27
C LYS A 121 -33.03 73.64 -0.83
N THR A 122 -32.95 73.10 -2.04
CA THR A 122 -33.87 73.45 -3.14
C THR A 122 -35.28 72.99 -2.83
N LEU A 123 -35.47 71.78 -2.30
CA LEU A 123 -36.80 71.30 -1.89
C LEU A 123 -37.40 72.15 -0.76
N LYS A 124 -36.59 72.66 0.18
CA LYS A 124 -37.06 73.61 1.20
C LYS A 124 -37.46 74.97 0.62
N GLN A 125 -36.76 75.45 -0.40
CA GLN A 125 -37.13 76.69 -1.11
C GLN A 125 -38.41 76.52 -1.93
N GLU A 126 -38.59 75.36 -2.55
CA GLU A 126 -39.82 75.01 -3.28
C GLU A 126 -41.02 74.92 -2.32
N ILE A 127 -40.85 74.31 -1.14
CA ILE A 127 -41.88 74.29 -0.08
C ILE A 127 -42.23 75.72 0.36
N GLN A 128 -41.24 76.59 0.60
CA GLN A 128 -41.50 78.00 0.92
C GLN A 128 -42.20 78.77 -0.20
N SER A 129 -41.87 78.49 -1.47
CA SER A 129 -42.54 79.11 -2.61
C SER A 129 -44.00 78.68 -2.75
N LEU A 130 -44.30 77.41 -2.41
CA LEU A 130 -45.66 76.87 -2.39
C LEU A 130 -46.44 77.39 -1.17
N GLU A 131 -45.80 77.58 -0.02
CA GLU A 131 -46.38 78.23 1.16
C GLU A 131 -46.72 79.71 0.89
N ASN A 132 -45.89 80.43 0.13
CA ASN A 132 -46.14 81.82 -0.24
C ASN A 132 -47.28 81.96 -1.28
N MET A 133 -47.39 81.05 -2.25
CA MET A 133 -48.53 81.03 -3.19
C MET A 133 -49.87 80.70 -2.52
N ILE A 134 -49.85 79.96 -1.40
CA ILE A 134 -51.05 79.71 -0.59
C ILE A 134 -51.40 80.93 0.29
N HIS A 135 -50.44 81.81 0.60
CA HIS A 135 -50.64 83.04 1.37
C HIS A 135 -51.06 84.27 0.55
N GLU A 136 -50.87 84.29 -0.77
CA GLU A 136 -51.25 85.41 -1.65
C GLU A 136 -52.61 85.23 -2.36
N GLY A 137 -53.35 84.17 -2.02
CA GLY A 137 -54.63 83.81 -2.64
C GLY A 137 -55.90 84.41 -2.02
N THR A 138 -55.82 85.53 -1.29
CA THR A 138 -57.02 86.17 -0.69
C THR A 138 -56.86 87.69 -0.54
N SER A 139 -57.29 88.45 -1.55
CA SER A 139 -58.21 89.61 -1.44
C SER A 139 -57.99 90.66 -2.55
N MET A 140 -58.98 90.83 -3.43
CA MET A 140 -59.33 92.13 -4.01
C MET A 140 -60.86 92.15 -4.15
N GLY A 141 -61.50 93.20 -3.64
CA GLY A 141 -62.94 93.32 -3.52
C GLY A 141 -63.55 94.54 -4.21
N SER A 142 -64.82 94.75 -3.86
CA SER A 142 -65.64 95.97 -3.94
C SER A 142 -66.46 96.22 -5.23
N ASP A 143 -67.77 96.00 -5.03
CA ASP A 143 -68.90 96.93 -5.22
C ASP A 143 -69.43 97.34 -6.61
N HIS A 144 -70.60 96.73 -6.88
CA HIS A 144 -71.88 97.33 -7.26
C HIS A 144 -72.11 97.94 -8.67
N THR A 145 -72.68 97.07 -9.50
CA THR A 145 -73.94 97.26 -10.27
C THR A 145 -74.05 98.43 -11.26
N SER A 146 -73.82 98.12 -12.53
CA SER A 146 -74.70 98.51 -13.65
C SER A 146 -74.79 97.33 -14.62
N THR A 147 -75.49 96.29 -14.14
CA THR A 147 -75.33 94.87 -14.48
C THR A 147 -76.51 94.32 -15.28
N LEU A 148 -76.60 94.55 -16.59
CA LEU A 148 -77.39 93.63 -17.43
C LEU A 148 -77.01 93.57 -18.90
N GLU A 149 -76.60 94.68 -19.51
CA GLU A 149 -76.31 94.71 -20.96
C GLU A 149 -74.88 94.26 -21.28
N GLN A 150 -73.90 94.62 -20.44
CA GLN A 150 -72.53 94.10 -20.54
C GLN A 150 -72.48 92.58 -20.27
N LEU A 151 -73.30 92.09 -19.33
CA LEU A 151 -73.35 90.68 -18.93
C LEU A 151 -73.83 89.73 -20.03
N LYS A 152 -74.58 90.19 -21.05
CA LYS A 152 -74.98 89.34 -22.19
C LYS A 152 -73.87 89.18 -23.21
N LEU A 153 -73.09 90.24 -23.44
CA LEU A 153 -71.94 90.21 -24.34
C LEU A 153 -70.76 89.48 -23.70
N GLU A 154 -70.56 89.67 -22.40
CA GLU A 154 -69.65 88.87 -21.58
C GLU A 154 -70.09 87.42 -21.52
N ASN A 155 -71.37 87.07 -21.31
CA ASN A 155 -71.79 85.66 -21.31
C ASN A 155 -71.45 84.94 -22.62
N LYS A 156 -71.62 85.58 -23.78
CA LYS A 156 -71.25 84.95 -25.06
C LYS A 156 -69.75 84.81 -25.25
N ARG A 157 -68.96 85.80 -24.84
CA ARG A 157 -67.48 85.70 -24.83
C ARG A 157 -67.00 84.64 -23.86
N LEU A 158 -67.51 84.65 -22.64
CA LEU A 158 -67.19 83.68 -21.60
C LEU A 158 -67.61 82.27 -22.01
N LEU A 159 -68.73 82.07 -22.70
CA LEU A 159 -69.11 80.74 -23.22
C LEU A 159 -68.11 80.23 -24.27
N SER A 160 -67.74 81.07 -25.24
CA SER A 160 -66.70 80.75 -26.22
C SER A 160 -65.35 80.47 -25.57
N GLU A 161 -64.94 81.29 -24.61
CA GLU A 161 -63.70 81.09 -23.86
C GLU A 161 -63.76 79.82 -23.00
N THR A 162 -64.90 79.49 -22.40
CA THR A 162 -65.06 78.22 -21.68
C THR A 162 -65.03 77.00 -22.61
N GLU A 163 -65.56 77.09 -23.84
CA GLU A 163 -65.49 76.02 -24.84
C GLU A 163 -64.05 75.81 -25.36
N ASP A 164 -63.31 76.89 -25.59
CA ASP A 164 -61.91 76.79 -26.00
C ASP A 164 -61.00 76.33 -24.86
N MET A 165 -61.26 76.78 -23.63
CA MET A 165 -60.54 76.31 -22.43
C MET A 165 -60.88 74.86 -22.11
N THR A 166 -62.11 74.39 -22.32
CA THR A 166 -62.47 72.97 -22.13
C THR A 166 -61.79 72.08 -23.18
N LYS A 167 -61.71 72.50 -24.45
CA LYS A 167 -60.92 71.79 -25.47
C LYS A 167 -59.44 71.74 -25.13
N GLN A 168 -58.85 72.85 -24.70
CA GLN A 168 -57.45 72.87 -24.26
C GLN A 168 -57.23 71.97 -23.04
N ILE A 169 -58.17 71.97 -22.09
CA ILE A 169 -58.13 71.04 -20.95
C ILE A 169 -58.21 69.59 -21.45
N GLU A 170 -59.11 69.25 -22.38
CA GLU A 170 -59.20 67.89 -22.95
C GLU A 170 -57.90 67.48 -23.66
N ASP A 171 -57.30 68.35 -24.47
CA ASP A 171 -56.02 68.11 -25.14
C ASP A 171 -54.87 67.90 -24.14
N TYR A 172 -54.82 68.72 -23.08
CA TYR A 172 -53.85 68.54 -22.01
C TYR A 172 -54.12 67.27 -21.20
N THR A 173 -55.39 66.91 -20.99
CA THR A 173 -55.76 65.70 -20.23
C THR A 173 -55.39 64.45 -21.02
N ASN A 174 -55.63 64.45 -22.34
CA ASN A 174 -55.22 63.38 -23.26
C ASN A 174 -53.68 63.31 -23.37
N GLY A 175 -53.00 64.45 -23.49
CA GLY A 175 -51.52 64.50 -23.48
C GLY A 175 -50.92 63.99 -22.17
N ILE A 176 -51.53 64.31 -21.03
CA ILE A 176 -51.13 63.78 -19.71
C ILE A 176 -51.38 62.28 -19.64
N ALA A 177 -52.51 61.78 -20.15
CA ALA A 177 -52.82 60.34 -20.19
C ALA A 177 -51.81 59.56 -21.05
N GLU A 178 -51.43 60.09 -22.22
CA GLU A 178 -50.41 59.47 -23.08
C GLU A 178 -49.01 59.52 -22.45
N LYS A 179 -48.63 60.65 -21.82
CA LYS A 179 -47.35 60.78 -21.12
C LYS A 179 -47.28 59.90 -19.87
N THR A 180 -48.38 59.73 -19.14
CA THR A 180 -48.44 58.81 -18.00
C THR A 180 -48.41 57.35 -18.43
N ALA A 181 -49.07 56.97 -19.54
CA ALA A 181 -48.97 55.63 -20.10
C ALA A 181 -47.55 55.31 -20.59
N THR A 182 -46.90 56.24 -21.31
CA THR A 182 -45.51 56.07 -21.76
C THR A 182 -44.51 56.05 -20.61
N LEU A 183 -44.71 56.87 -19.56
CA LEU A 183 -43.93 56.78 -18.32
C LEU A 183 -44.15 55.44 -17.59
N GLY A 184 -45.36 54.89 -17.60
CA GLY A 184 -45.66 53.56 -17.07
C GLY A 184 -44.87 52.47 -17.80
N ASN A 185 -44.90 52.47 -19.12
CA ASN A 185 -44.17 51.51 -19.96
C ASN A 185 -42.64 51.66 -19.84
N LEU A 186 -42.14 52.89 -19.72
CA LEU A 186 -40.71 53.13 -19.48
C LEU A 186 -40.30 52.66 -18.09
N LYS A 187 -41.12 52.88 -17.05
CA LYS A 187 -40.84 52.39 -15.69
C LYS A 187 -40.78 50.86 -15.64
N THR A 188 -41.74 50.17 -16.23
CA THR A 188 -41.74 48.69 -16.28
C THR A 188 -40.54 48.16 -17.06
N SER A 189 -40.18 48.80 -18.17
CA SER A 189 -38.97 48.47 -18.94
C SER A 189 -37.68 48.72 -18.14
N THR A 190 -37.58 49.84 -17.41
CA THR A 190 -36.42 50.11 -16.56
C THR A 190 -36.32 49.14 -15.39
N ASP A 191 -37.44 48.77 -14.77
CA ASP A 191 -37.47 47.80 -13.68
C ASP A 191 -37.04 46.41 -14.17
N ALA A 192 -37.49 46.00 -15.35
CA ALA A 192 -37.04 44.76 -16.00
C ALA A 192 -35.52 44.80 -16.28
N ALA A 193 -35.00 45.88 -16.84
CA ALA A 193 -33.56 46.04 -17.11
C ALA A 193 -32.72 46.07 -15.82
N VAL A 194 -33.25 46.65 -14.72
CA VAL A 194 -32.60 46.64 -13.41
C VAL A 194 -32.56 45.24 -12.82
N GLN A 195 -33.64 44.46 -12.96
CA GLN A 195 -33.68 43.06 -12.53
C GLN A 195 -32.69 42.21 -13.35
N GLU A 196 -32.65 42.39 -14.65
CA GLU A 196 -31.71 41.68 -15.53
C GLU A 196 -30.25 42.02 -15.21
N ARG A 197 -29.95 43.31 -14.94
CA ARG A 197 -28.63 43.75 -14.48
C ARG A 197 -28.24 43.12 -13.14
N ARG A 198 -29.20 42.95 -12.21
CA ARG A 198 -28.95 42.26 -10.93
C ARG A 198 -28.63 40.78 -11.15
N LEU A 199 -29.38 40.09 -12.02
CA LEU A 199 -29.12 38.69 -12.37
C LEU A 199 -27.75 38.51 -13.02
N LEU A 200 -27.39 39.39 -13.96
CA LEU A 200 -26.07 39.39 -14.60
C LEU A 200 -24.94 39.70 -13.59
N SER A 201 -25.16 40.64 -12.66
CA SER A 201 -24.21 40.93 -11.59
C SER A 201 -23.96 39.71 -10.70
N ASN A 202 -25.03 39.03 -10.27
CA ASN A 202 -24.93 37.82 -9.47
C ASN A 202 -24.21 36.69 -10.23
N ARG A 203 -24.50 36.54 -11.53
CA ARG A 203 -23.81 35.56 -12.39
C ARG A 203 -22.33 35.89 -12.56
N HIS A 204 -21.97 37.16 -12.71
CA HIS A 204 -20.57 37.59 -12.76
C HIS A 204 -19.84 37.36 -11.44
N GLU A 205 -20.49 37.55 -10.30
CA GLU A 205 -19.91 37.23 -8.99
C GLU A 205 -19.67 35.73 -8.82
N LEU A 206 -20.63 34.88 -9.22
CA LEU A 206 -20.45 33.43 -9.21
C LEU A 206 -19.29 33.00 -10.11
N LEU A 207 -19.23 33.49 -11.35
CA LEU A 207 -18.13 33.19 -12.27
C LEU A 207 -16.77 33.66 -11.73
N ARG A 208 -16.72 34.81 -11.03
CA ARG A 208 -15.50 35.27 -10.36
C ARG A 208 -15.09 34.37 -9.21
N GLN A 209 -16.06 33.88 -8.43
CA GLN A 209 -15.78 32.92 -7.35
C GLN A 209 -15.28 31.58 -7.90
N GLU A 210 -15.89 31.07 -8.96
CA GLU A 210 -15.46 29.85 -9.66
C GLU A 210 -14.05 30.01 -10.23
N TYR A 211 -13.79 31.11 -10.94
CA TYR A 211 -12.46 31.44 -11.47
C TYR A 211 -11.40 31.52 -10.36
N ASN A 212 -11.71 32.16 -9.24
CA ASN A 212 -10.78 32.25 -8.11
C ASN A 212 -10.55 30.88 -7.43
N ARG A 213 -11.59 30.04 -7.34
CA ARG A 213 -11.46 28.67 -6.84
C ARG A 213 -10.57 27.83 -7.74
N GLU A 214 -10.78 27.88 -9.06
CA GLU A 214 -9.94 27.19 -10.04
C GLU A 214 -8.50 27.70 -10.02
N ARG A 215 -8.30 29.02 -9.99
CA ARG A 215 -6.97 29.63 -9.87
C ARG A 215 -6.24 29.15 -8.62
N ASN A 216 -6.89 29.18 -7.46
CA ASN A 216 -6.29 28.72 -6.20
C ASN A 216 -6.07 27.20 -6.18
N ALA A 217 -6.92 26.42 -6.85
CA ALA A 217 -6.71 24.99 -7.02
C ALA A 217 -5.49 24.72 -7.91
N ARG A 218 -5.33 25.48 -9.00
CA ARG A 218 -4.18 25.40 -9.90
C ARG A 218 -2.88 25.82 -9.22
N GLU A 219 -2.86 26.92 -8.47
CA GLU A 219 -1.68 27.37 -7.72
C GLU A 219 -1.26 26.32 -6.67
N ARG A 220 -2.23 25.68 -5.99
CA ARG A 220 -1.97 24.55 -5.08
C ARG A 220 -1.41 23.32 -5.80
N ALA A 221 -1.98 22.96 -6.94
CA ALA A 221 -1.49 21.84 -7.75
C ALA A 221 -0.08 22.11 -8.30
N GLU A 222 0.22 23.34 -8.74
CA GLU A 222 1.56 23.74 -9.19
C GLU A 222 2.58 23.72 -8.04
N TYR A 223 2.18 24.12 -6.83
CA TYR A 223 3.02 24.03 -5.65
C TYR A 223 3.31 22.56 -5.27
N GLN A 224 2.29 21.71 -5.22
CA GLN A 224 2.43 20.27 -4.96
C GLN A 224 3.29 19.59 -6.03
N ALA A 225 3.13 19.94 -7.30
CA ALA A 225 3.97 19.41 -8.38
C ALA A 225 5.45 19.80 -8.18
N ARG A 226 5.74 21.03 -7.73
CA ARG A 226 7.12 21.45 -7.42
C ARG A 226 7.71 20.68 -6.22
N GLU A 227 6.93 20.47 -5.16
CA GLU A 227 7.36 19.66 -4.02
C GLU A 227 7.62 18.21 -4.41
N LEU A 228 6.74 17.61 -5.22
CA LEU A 228 6.93 16.26 -5.74
C LEU A 228 8.17 16.16 -6.64
N VAL A 229 8.44 17.15 -7.48
CA VAL A 229 9.67 17.20 -8.29
C VAL A 229 10.92 17.30 -7.42
N LEU A 230 10.88 18.07 -6.32
CA LEU A 230 12.00 18.13 -5.37
C LEU A 230 12.18 16.79 -4.64
N ALA A 231 11.10 16.15 -4.20
CA ALA A 231 11.13 14.83 -3.57
C ALA A 231 11.62 13.73 -4.52
N LEU A 232 11.27 13.82 -5.81
CA LEU A 232 11.80 12.92 -6.84
C LEU A 232 13.31 13.13 -7.00
N LYS A 233 13.80 14.37 -7.09
CA LYS A 233 15.24 14.65 -7.17
C LYS A 233 16.02 14.15 -5.95
N THR A 234 15.46 14.25 -4.74
CA THR A 234 16.13 13.71 -3.54
C THR A 234 16.12 12.19 -3.54
N ARG A 235 15.03 11.55 -3.97
CA ARG A 235 14.97 10.09 -4.13
C ARG A 235 15.86 9.57 -5.25
N GLU A 236 15.99 10.28 -6.36
CA GLU A 236 16.93 9.94 -7.44
C GLU A 236 18.37 9.94 -6.93
N LYS A 237 18.77 10.96 -6.17
CA LYS A 237 20.10 10.99 -5.53
C LYS A 237 20.29 9.82 -4.57
N ALA A 238 19.33 9.56 -3.69
CA ALA A 238 19.40 8.43 -2.77
C ALA A 238 19.45 7.07 -3.50
N LEU A 239 18.78 6.96 -4.66
CA LEU A 239 18.81 5.77 -5.50
C LEU A 239 20.16 5.61 -6.21
N GLN A 240 20.78 6.69 -6.68
CA GLN A 240 22.15 6.69 -7.21
C GLN A 240 23.16 6.24 -6.14
N GLU A 241 23.10 6.81 -4.93
CA GLU A 241 23.95 6.39 -3.81
C GLU A 241 23.75 4.90 -3.46
N ARG A 242 22.51 4.41 -3.49
CA ARG A 242 22.22 2.99 -3.28
C ARG A 242 22.76 2.11 -4.42
N GLN A 243 22.69 2.56 -5.67
CA GLN A 243 23.25 1.85 -6.82
C GLN A 243 24.78 1.76 -6.72
N GLU A 244 25.46 2.82 -6.30
CA GLU A 244 26.91 2.81 -6.06
C GLU A 244 27.29 1.84 -4.93
N ARG A 245 26.51 1.82 -3.83
CA ARG A 245 26.70 0.83 -2.74
C ARG A 245 26.43 -0.60 -3.19
N LEU A 246 25.42 -0.83 -4.02
CA LEU A 246 25.17 -2.15 -4.59
C LEU A 246 26.29 -2.59 -5.53
N TYR A 247 26.83 -1.67 -6.32
CA TYR A 247 27.98 -1.95 -7.18
C TYR A 247 29.22 -2.32 -6.35
N SER A 248 29.51 -1.59 -5.27
CA SER A 248 30.63 -1.94 -4.40
C SER A 248 30.42 -3.30 -3.72
N ILE A 249 29.22 -3.59 -3.19
CA ILE A 249 28.89 -4.89 -2.59
C ILE A 249 29.01 -6.03 -3.60
N ARG A 250 28.52 -5.86 -4.84
CA ARG A 250 28.65 -6.86 -5.91
C ARG A 250 30.11 -7.16 -6.22
N LYS A 251 30.96 -6.12 -6.32
CA LYS A 251 32.40 -6.30 -6.52
C LYS A 251 33.04 -7.09 -5.36
N HIS A 252 32.64 -6.82 -4.11
CA HIS A 252 33.12 -7.60 -2.95
C HIS A 252 32.63 -9.06 -3.01
N ALA A 253 31.37 -9.29 -3.37
CA ALA A 253 30.83 -10.63 -3.52
C ALA A 253 31.54 -11.42 -4.63
N GLU A 254 31.85 -10.79 -5.76
CA GLU A 254 32.65 -11.40 -6.84
C GLU A 254 34.06 -11.78 -6.37
N THR A 255 34.72 -10.90 -5.61
CA THR A 255 36.04 -11.24 -5.04
C THR A 255 35.97 -12.43 -4.07
N GLN A 256 34.93 -12.47 -3.23
CA GLN A 256 34.73 -13.58 -2.29
C GLN A 256 34.35 -14.89 -3.01
N GLN A 257 33.57 -14.83 -4.08
CA GLN A 257 33.27 -15.99 -4.93
C GLN A 257 34.54 -16.54 -5.57
N ALA A 258 35.41 -15.67 -6.11
CA ALA A 258 36.69 -16.09 -6.68
C ALA A 258 37.63 -16.74 -5.63
N GLU A 259 37.62 -16.25 -4.38
CA GLU A 259 38.34 -16.89 -3.27
C GLU A 259 37.74 -18.25 -2.90
N LEU A 260 36.41 -18.36 -2.88
CA LEU A 260 35.71 -19.60 -2.56
C LEU A 260 35.97 -20.67 -3.63
N GLU A 261 36.01 -20.29 -4.91
CA GLU A 261 36.42 -21.19 -6.01
C GLU A 261 37.86 -21.68 -5.85
N LYS A 262 38.80 -20.80 -5.46
CA LYS A 262 40.20 -21.21 -5.17
C LYS A 262 40.25 -22.21 -4.03
N LEU A 263 39.49 -21.99 -2.96
CA LEU A 263 39.41 -22.91 -1.82
C LEU A 263 38.77 -24.24 -2.21
N GLN A 264 37.73 -24.24 -3.07
CA GLN A 264 37.12 -25.46 -3.59
C GLN A 264 38.08 -26.27 -4.46
N ARG A 265 38.84 -25.62 -5.36
CA ARG A 265 39.89 -26.28 -6.16
C ARG A 265 40.96 -26.90 -5.25
N ARG A 266 41.36 -26.19 -4.18
CA ARG A 266 42.30 -26.72 -3.18
C ARG A 266 41.73 -27.92 -2.43
N ARG A 267 40.44 -27.89 -2.07
CA ARG A 267 39.76 -29.02 -1.43
C ARG A 267 39.70 -30.23 -2.35
N GLN A 268 39.36 -30.04 -3.63
CA GLN A 268 39.33 -31.13 -4.62
C GLN A 268 40.72 -31.74 -4.83
N ALA A 269 41.78 -30.93 -4.90
CA ALA A 269 43.15 -31.44 -4.99
C ALA A 269 43.54 -32.27 -3.76
N LEU A 270 43.18 -31.83 -2.55
CA LEU A 270 43.41 -32.58 -1.32
C LEU A 270 42.59 -33.88 -1.27
N GLN A 271 41.35 -33.87 -1.75
CA GLN A 271 40.52 -35.08 -1.87
C GLN A 271 41.15 -36.09 -2.83
N GLN A 272 41.65 -35.66 -3.99
CA GLN A 272 42.38 -36.52 -4.91
C GLN A 272 43.65 -37.09 -4.29
N GLN A 273 44.40 -36.30 -3.52
CA GLN A 273 45.56 -36.79 -2.78
C GLN A 273 45.17 -37.87 -1.75
N LEU A 274 44.04 -37.67 -1.06
CA LEU A 274 43.51 -38.62 -0.08
C LEU A 274 43.06 -39.92 -0.75
N GLU A 275 42.36 -39.85 -1.88
CA GLU A 275 41.98 -41.01 -2.70
C GLU A 275 43.22 -41.76 -3.23
N THR A 276 44.28 -41.06 -3.63
CA THR A 276 45.53 -41.72 -4.05
C THR A 276 46.23 -42.41 -2.88
N ALA A 277 46.21 -41.81 -1.69
CA ALA A 277 46.74 -42.42 -0.48
C ALA A 277 45.91 -43.65 -0.07
N GLU A 278 44.57 -43.58 -0.16
CA GLU A 278 43.67 -44.71 0.09
C GLU A 278 43.92 -45.86 -0.90
N LYS A 279 44.13 -45.57 -2.19
CA LYS A 279 44.49 -46.59 -3.19
C LYS A 279 45.85 -47.22 -2.91
N GLN A 280 46.84 -46.43 -2.49
CA GLN A 280 48.14 -46.96 -2.05
C GLN A 280 47.99 -47.85 -0.82
N LEU A 281 47.17 -47.44 0.16
CA LEU A 281 46.87 -48.22 1.35
C LEU A 281 46.16 -49.54 0.99
N TYR A 282 45.17 -49.49 0.09
CA TYR A 282 44.50 -50.66 -0.45
C TYR A 282 45.48 -51.63 -1.14
N HIS A 283 46.39 -51.13 -1.98
CA HIS A 283 47.40 -51.99 -2.61
C HIS A 283 48.40 -52.59 -1.61
N THR A 284 48.79 -51.86 -0.56
CA THR A 284 49.62 -52.43 0.52
C THR A 284 48.85 -53.50 1.33
N GLN A 285 47.55 -53.31 1.52
CA GLN A 285 46.67 -54.25 2.22
C GLN A 285 46.40 -55.50 1.36
N GLN A 286 46.26 -55.33 0.04
CA GLN A 286 46.13 -56.42 -0.92
C GLN A 286 47.44 -57.21 -1.04
N SER A 287 48.60 -56.56 -1.11
CA SER A 287 49.90 -57.24 -1.07
C SER A 287 50.13 -57.99 0.25
N TYR A 288 49.61 -57.49 1.36
CA TYR A 288 49.63 -58.21 2.64
C TYR A 288 48.72 -59.45 2.60
N ASN A 289 47.51 -59.33 2.05
CA ASN A 289 46.59 -60.46 1.89
C ASN A 289 47.14 -61.52 0.91
N ASP A 290 47.75 -61.12 -0.22
CA ASP A 290 48.41 -62.05 -1.14
C ASP A 290 49.59 -62.79 -0.46
N SER A 291 50.29 -62.13 0.48
CA SER A 291 51.31 -62.78 1.30
C SER A 291 50.72 -63.78 2.32
N VAL A 292 49.49 -63.54 2.81
CA VAL A 292 48.75 -64.48 3.66
C VAL A 292 48.23 -65.67 2.83
N ASP A 293 47.71 -65.44 1.64
CA ASP A 293 47.23 -66.48 0.73
C ASP A 293 48.36 -67.38 0.24
N THR A 294 49.55 -66.84 -0.05
CA THR A 294 50.74 -67.66 -0.34
C THR A 294 51.20 -68.50 0.87
N THR A 295 51.02 -68.04 2.11
CA THR A 295 51.27 -68.87 3.30
C THR A 295 50.20 -69.93 3.52
N ALA A 296 48.94 -69.67 3.13
CA ALA A 296 47.86 -70.64 3.16
C ALA A 296 48.05 -71.74 2.08
N ASP A 297 48.41 -71.36 0.86
CA ASP A 297 48.72 -72.28 -0.26
C ASP A 297 49.92 -73.17 0.05
N LEU A 298 50.94 -72.65 0.75
CA LEU A 298 52.10 -73.44 1.20
C LEU A 298 51.71 -74.44 2.31
N ASN A 299 50.79 -74.07 3.20
CA ASN A 299 50.24 -74.98 4.22
C ASN A 299 49.32 -76.05 3.61
N GLU A 300 48.55 -75.71 2.57
CA GLU A 300 47.69 -76.66 1.86
C GLU A 300 48.53 -77.63 1.00
N ARG A 301 49.61 -77.15 0.36
CA ARG A 301 50.60 -78.00 -0.33
C ARG A 301 51.37 -78.92 0.61
N LEU A 302 51.73 -78.47 1.82
CA LEU A 302 52.31 -79.36 2.84
C LEU A 302 51.33 -80.48 3.22
N HIS A 303 50.05 -80.14 3.38
CA HIS A 303 48.99 -81.10 3.72
C HIS A 303 48.68 -82.10 2.59
N ASP A 304 48.75 -81.66 1.33
CA ASP A 304 48.59 -82.53 0.16
C ASP A 304 49.82 -83.41 -0.11
N MET A 305 51.04 -82.91 0.17
CA MET A 305 52.26 -83.72 0.11
C MET A 305 52.26 -84.86 1.15
N GLU A 306 51.75 -84.62 2.37
CA GLU A 306 51.57 -85.67 3.39
C GLU A 306 50.58 -86.76 2.95
N LYS A 307 49.50 -86.39 2.24
CA LYS A 307 48.51 -87.34 1.69
C LYS A 307 49.01 -88.11 0.46
N GLN A 308 49.84 -87.48 -0.38
CA GLN A 308 50.40 -88.11 -1.58
C GLN A 308 51.50 -89.12 -1.26
N ILE A 309 52.30 -88.92 -0.21
CA ILE A 309 53.29 -89.89 0.28
C ILE A 309 52.60 -91.22 0.68
N ALA A 310 51.49 -91.16 1.42
CA ALA A 310 50.81 -92.36 1.94
C ALA A 310 50.06 -93.23 0.90
N ALA A 311 49.93 -92.76 -0.35
CA ALA A 311 49.21 -93.45 -1.42
C ALA A 311 50.08 -93.82 -2.62
N THR A 312 51.12 -93.04 -2.92
CA THR A 312 52.11 -93.36 -3.97
C THR A 312 52.89 -94.63 -3.64
N GLU A 313 53.06 -94.97 -2.35
CA GLU A 313 53.56 -96.28 -1.90
C GLU A 313 52.71 -97.48 -2.38
N ARG A 314 51.40 -97.28 -2.65
CA ARG A 314 50.47 -98.36 -3.05
C ARG A 314 50.35 -98.57 -4.57
N LYS A 315 50.69 -97.60 -5.41
CA LYS A 315 50.47 -97.65 -6.88
C LYS A 315 51.73 -97.97 -7.72
N ILE A 316 52.92 -97.99 -7.10
CA ILE A 316 54.21 -98.27 -7.77
C ILE A 316 54.38 -99.75 -8.17
N VAL A 317 53.58 -100.67 -7.63
CA VAL A 317 53.72 -102.12 -7.88
C VAL A 317 52.93 -102.60 -9.11
N GLU A 318 51.82 -101.95 -9.49
CA GLU A 318 50.85 -102.50 -10.45
C GLU A 318 51.02 -102.03 -11.91
N THR A 319 51.84 -101.02 -12.18
CA THR A 319 51.90 -100.35 -13.51
C THR A 319 53.15 -100.67 -14.35
N ARG A 320 54.01 -101.61 -13.92
CA ARG A 320 55.24 -101.99 -14.63
C ARG A 320 55.06 -103.03 -15.77
N ASP A 321 53.97 -103.79 -15.81
CA ASP A 321 53.90 -105.01 -16.63
C ASP A 321 53.12 -104.94 -17.97
N GLU A 322 52.26 -103.95 -18.23
CA GLU A 322 51.31 -104.04 -19.36
C GLU A 322 51.77 -103.42 -20.71
N CYS A 323 52.92 -102.73 -20.75
CA CYS A 323 53.37 -101.93 -21.91
C CYS A 323 53.97 -102.72 -23.11
N VAL A 324 54.01 -104.05 -23.11
CA VAL A 324 54.68 -104.85 -24.18
C VAL A 324 53.76 -105.29 -25.34
N ARG A 325 52.42 -105.16 -25.26
CA ARG A 325 51.47 -105.82 -26.22
C ARG A 325 51.13 -105.07 -27.52
N VAL A 326 51.53 -103.82 -27.71
CA VAL A 326 51.00 -102.96 -28.79
C VAL A 326 51.63 -103.16 -30.19
N THR A 327 52.64 -104.01 -30.39
CA THR A 327 53.44 -104.04 -31.64
C THR A 327 53.20 -105.22 -32.62
N ARG A 328 52.00 -105.84 -32.75
CA ARG A 328 51.84 -107.12 -33.52
C ARG A 328 50.65 -107.36 -34.49
N ILE A 329 49.76 -106.42 -34.85
CA ILE A 329 48.54 -106.78 -35.66
C ILE A 329 48.40 -106.03 -37.02
N GLU A 330 49.40 -105.25 -37.43
CA GLU A 330 49.47 -104.62 -38.77
C GLU A 330 49.63 -105.60 -39.98
N GLU A 331 49.36 -106.91 -39.83
CA GLU A 331 49.63 -107.94 -40.87
C GLU A 331 48.39 -108.65 -41.50
N ARG A 332 47.12 -108.26 -41.27
CA ARG A 332 45.92 -109.08 -41.65
C ARG A 332 44.97 -108.55 -42.76
N ASP A 333 45.41 -107.72 -43.71
CA ASP A 333 44.55 -107.10 -44.74
C ASP A 333 43.93 -108.02 -45.84
N PHE A 334 44.33 -109.26 -46.08
CA PHE A 334 44.04 -109.90 -47.39
C PHE A 334 42.65 -110.59 -47.59
N GLY A 335 41.66 -110.40 -46.70
CA GLY A 335 40.44 -111.24 -46.63
C GLY A 335 39.11 -110.65 -47.14
N GLU A 336 39.08 -109.42 -47.65
CA GLU A 336 37.83 -108.73 -48.01
C GLU A 336 37.08 -109.25 -49.25
N PHE A 337 37.68 -109.95 -50.21
CA PHE A 337 37.16 -109.85 -51.59
C PHE A 337 35.96 -110.76 -51.99
N ASP A 338 35.64 -111.86 -51.28
CA ASP A 338 34.63 -112.84 -51.73
C ASP A 338 33.19 -112.65 -51.18
N ARG A 339 33.00 -111.88 -50.10
CA ARG A 339 31.68 -111.72 -49.45
C ARG A 339 30.70 -110.82 -50.21
N LEU A 340 31.19 -109.98 -51.12
CA LEU A 340 30.40 -109.02 -51.90
C LEU A 340 29.48 -109.67 -52.96
N ARG A 341 29.64 -110.97 -53.26
CA ARG A 341 28.76 -111.69 -54.22
C ARG A 341 27.43 -112.19 -53.64
N GLN A 342 27.29 -112.34 -52.32
CA GLN A 342 26.04 -112.77 -51.67
C GLN A 342 25.04 -111.62 -51.41
N GLN A 343 25.45 -110.37 -51.57
CA GLN A 343 24.62 -109.20 -51.30
C GLN A 343 23.64 -108.84 -52.44
N ILE A 344 23.82 -109.38 -53.66
CA ILE A 344 23.00 -109.05 -54.83
C ILE A 344 21.64 -109.77 -54.84
N ASP A 345 21.53 -110.97 -54.26
CA ASP A 345 20.28 -111.74 -54.24
C ASP A 345 19.26 -111.28 -53.18
N ASN A 346 19.70 -110.51 -52.18
CA ASN A 346 18.81 -109.94 -51.15
C ASN A 346 18.07 -108.70 -51.65
N ILE A 347 18.66 -107.93 -52.57
CA ILE A 347 18.09 -106.68 -53.11
C ILE A 347 16.78 -106.91 -53.89
N ARG A 348 16.59 -108.09 -54.49
CA ARG A 348 15.35 -108.45 -55.22
C ARG A 348 14.14 -108.72 -54.32
N LYS A 349 14.33 -108.91 -53.01
CA LYS A 349 13.23 -109.07 -52.05
C LYS A 349 12.77 -107.73 -51.46
N ASP A 350 13.58 -106.69 -51.55
CA ASP A 350 13.28 -105.35 -51.01
C ASP A 350 12.39 -104.51 -51.96
N GLU A 351 12.42 -104.77 -53.28
CA GLU A 351 11.59 -104.04 -54.26
C GLU A 351 10.07 -104.23 -54.08
N VAL A 352 9.63 -105.39 -53.56
CA VAL A 352 8.20 -105.67 -53.32
C VAL A 352 7.68 -104.97 -52.05
N ASN A 353 8.55 -104.76 -51.05
CA ASN A 353 8.18 -104.07 -49.80
C ASN A 353 8.06 -102.55 -50.01
N ILE A 354 8.90 -101.95 -50.88
CA ILE A 354 8.86 -100.51 -51.19
C ILE A 354 7.56 -100.10 -51.91
N ALA A 355 6.96 -101.01 -52.70
CA ALA A 355 5.69 -100.75 -53.38
C ALA A 355 4.50 -100.62 -52.39
N TYR A 356 4.51 -101.36 -51.28
CA TYR A 356 3.48 -101.29 -50.23
C TYR A 356 3.63 -100.02 -49.36
N GLU A 357 4.87 -99.56 -49.13
CA GLU A 357 5.16 -98.31 -48.42
C GLU A 357 4.76 -97.06 -49.25
N GLY A 358 4.85 -97.10 -50.58
CA GLY A 358 4.43 -96.00 -51.45
C GLY A 358 2.92 -95.66 -51.37
N GLU A 359 2.06 -96.68 -51.20
CA GLU A 359 0.61 -96.48 -51.12
C GLU A 359 0.18 -95.93 -49.75
N THR A 360 0.86 -96.32 -48.68
CA THR A 360 0.62 -95.78 -47.33
C THR A 360 1.09 -94.33 -47.17
N VAL A 361 2.20 -93.96 -47.83
CA VAL A 361 2.67 -92.57 -47.89
C VAL A 361 1.73 -91.69 -48.71
N SER A 362 1.14 -92.18 -49.81
CA SER A 362 0.14 -91.41 -50.58
C SER A 362 -1.13 -91.08 -49.78
N LYS A 363 -1.63 -92.02 -48.96
CA LYS A 363 -2.78 -91.78 -48.07
C LYS A 363 -2.44 -90.79 -46.95
N ARG A 364 -1.21 -90.83 -46.41
CA ARG A 364 -0.71 -89.83 -45.44
C ARG A 364 -0.56 -88.43 -46.05
N ILE A 365 -0.07 -88.32 -47.28
CA ILE A 365 0.05 -87.03 -47.98
C ILE A 365 -1.34 -86.41 -48.23
N ALA A 366 -2.36 -87.21 -48.54
CA ALA A 366 -3.73 -86.71 -48.68
C ALA A 366 -4.31 -86.17 -47.36
N ALA A 367 -4.10 -86.89 -46.25
CA ALA A 367 -4.52 -86.43 -44.91
C ALA A 367 -3.85 -85.11 -44.50
N VAL A 368 -2.53 -85.00 -44.69
CA VAL A 368 -1.77 -83.77 -44.38
C VAL A 368 -2.21 -82.60 -45.26
N ARG A 369 -2.60 -82.83 -46.52
CA ARG A 369 -3.14 -81.76 -47.39
C ARG A 369 -4.50 -81.25 -46.91
N GLN A 370 -5.36 -82.13 -46.41
CA GLN A 370 -6.66 -81.77 -45.84
C GLN A 370 -6.49 -81.03 -44.50
N GLU A 371 -5.57 -81.47 -43.65
CA GLU A 371 -5.20 -80.77 -42.41
C GLU A 371 -4.62 -79.38 -42.72
N ARG A 372 -3.72 -79.26 -43.71
CA ARG A 372 -3.17 -77.97 -44.12
C ARG A 372 -4.24 -76.99 -44.61
N GLN A 373 -5.26 -77.47 -45.34
CA GLN A 373 -6.39 -76.63 -45.74
C GLN A 373 -7.23 -76.17 -44.55
N SER A 374 -7.54 -77.08 -43.61
CA SER A 374 -8.27 -76.72 -42.39
C SER A 374 -7.52 -75.71 -41.51
N LEU A 375 -6.19 -75.84 -41.41
CA LEU A 375 -5.33 -74.90 -40.69
C LEU A 375 -5.21 -73.56 -41.42
N GLN A 376 -5.21 -73.54 -42.75
CA GLN A 376 -5.22 -72.30 -43.53
C GLN A 376 -6.53 -71.53 -43.35
N ASP A 377 -7.67 -72.23 -43.32
CA ASP A 377 -8.97 -71.61 -43.08
C ASP A 377 -9.09 -71.09 -41.63
N ALA A 378 -8.54 -71.82 -40.66
CA ALA A 378 -8.45 -71.37 -39.27
C ALA A 378 -7.54 -70.12 -39.11
N LEU A 379 -6.38 -70.08 -39.81
CA LEU A 379 -5.50 -68.90 -39.83
C LEU A 379 -6.17 -67.69 -40.46
N ASN A 380 -6.97 -67.87 -41.52
CA ASN A 380 -7.72 -66.79 -42.14
C ASN A 380 -8.82 -66.24 -41.22
N LEU A 381 -9.48 -67.10 -40.42
CA LEU A 381 -10.44 -66.70 -39.39
C LEU A 381 -9.75 -65.93 -38.25
N LEU A 382 -8.65 -66.46 -37.71
CA LEU A 382 -7.87 -65.80 -36.67
C LEU A 382 -7.30 -64.45 -37.14
N SER A 383 -6.85 -64.35 -38.40
CA SER A 383 -6.37 -63.09 -38.97
C SER A 383 -7.48 -62.03 -39.07
N ARG A 384 -8.72 -62.45 -39.40
CA ARG A 384 -9.88 -61.55 -39.38
C ARG A 384 -10.27 -61.12 -37.97
N GLU A 385 -10.17 -62.02 -37.00
CA GLU A 385 -10.42 -61.71 -35.58
C GLU A 385 -9.34 -60.78 -35.01
N CYS A 386 -8.06 -61.02 -35.31
CA CYS A 386 -6.96 -60.12 -34.96
C CYS A 386 -7.16 -58.73 -35.57
N GLY A 387 -7.51 -58.61 -36.86
CA GLY A 387 -7.77 -57.32 -37.48
C GLY A 387 -9.02 -56.61 -36.93
N ALA A 388 -10.02 -57.35 -36.46
CA ALA A 388 -11.18 -56.78 -35.77
C ALA A 388 -10.83 -56.30 -34.34
N LEU A 389 -9.97 -57.03 -33.63
CA LEU A 389 -9.48 -56.67 -32.31
C LEU A 389 -8.51 -55.49 -32.36
N GLU A 390 -7.61 -55.41 -33.33
CA GLU A 390 -6.73 -54.25 -33.55
C GLU A 390 -7.54 -52.98 -33.82
N LYS A 391 -8.60 -53.05 -34.63
CA LYS A 391 -9.50 -51.91 -34.86
C LYS A 391 -10.30 -51.51 -33.62
N LYS A 392 -10.58 -52.45 -32.71
CA LYS A 392 -11.20 -52.14 -31.41
C LYS A 392 -10.17 -51.53 -30.45
N GLY A 393 -8.96 -52.09 -30.38
CA GLY A 393 -7.85 -51.56 -29.59
C GLY A 393 -7.48 -50.13 -29.99
N ALA A 394 -7.33 -49.85 -31.29
CA ALA A 394 -7.06 -48.49 -31.77
C ALA A 394 -8.19 -47.49 -31.44
N LYS A 395 -9.45 -47.94 -31.40
CA LYS A 395 -10.57 -47.11 -30.96
C LYS A 395 -10.57 -46.87 -29.46
N GLU A 396 -10.22 -47.89 -28.66
CA GLU A 396 -10.09 -47.77 -27.21
C GLU A 396 -8.89 -46.89 -26.83
N GLU A 397 -7.76 -47.00 -27.52
CA GLU A 397 -6.59 -46.13 -27.35
C GLU A 397 -6.91 -44.67 -27.71
N ALA A 398 -7.62 -44.44 -28.82
CA ALA A 398 -8.08 -43.09 -29.18
C ALA A 398 -9.06 -42.52 -28.13
N LEU A 399 -9.93 -43.35 -27.58
CA LEU A 399 -10.83 -42.95 -26.48
C LEU A 399 -10.05 -42.66 -25.20
N GLN A 400 -9.06 -43.50 -24.86
CA GLN A 400 -8.19 -43.30 -23.70
C GLN A 400 -7.38 -42.01 -23.82
N ALA A 401 -6.78 -41.74 -24.98
CA ALA A 401 -6.07 -40.49 -25.24
C ALA A 401 -6.99 -39.27 -25.13
N ALA A 402 -8.21 -39.35 -25.66
CA ALA A 402 -9.21 -38.28 -25.51
C ALA A 402 -9.63 -38.08 -24.04
N THR A 403 -9.82 -39.16 -23.27
CA THR A 403 -10.12 -39.05 -21.83
C THR A 403 -8.94 -38.52 -21.02
N GLN A 404 -7.70 -38.87 -21.36
CA GLN A 404 -6.51 -38.34 -20.70
C GLN A 404 -6.32 -36.86 -20.97
N ALA A 405 -6.59 -36.40 -22.20
CA ALA A 405 -6.57 -34.96 -22.53
C ALA A 405 -7.66 -34.19 -21.76
N LEU A 406 -8.84 -34.77 -21.56
CA LEU A 406 -9.89 -34.17 -20.72
C LEU A 406 -9.48 -34.12 -19.24
N ILE A 407 -8.89 -35.18 -18.71
CA ILE A 407 -8.39 -35.22 -17.32
C ILE A 407 -7.26 -34.21 -17.12
N GLN A 408 -6.37 -34.03 -18.10
CA GLN A 408 -5.33 -33.01 -18.05
C GLN A 408 -5.92 -31.60 -18.05
N ASN A 409 -6.88 -31.31 -18.93
CA ASN A 409 -7.57 -30.02 -18.94
C ASN A 409 -8.33 -29.75 -17.62
N GLU A 410 -9.00 -30.76 -17.05
CA GLU A 410 -9.65 -30.59 -15.74
C GLU A 410 -8.63 -30.40 -14.61
N ALA A 411 -7.49 -31.10 -14.65
CA ALA A 411 -6.41 -30.92 -13.67
C ALA A 411 -5.77 -29.53 -13.75
N GLU A 412 -5.58 -29.00 -14.97
CA GLU A 412 -5.09 -27.62 -15.19
C GLU A 412 -6.10 -26.59 -14.67
N GLN A 413 -7.40 -26.76 -14.96
CA GLN A 413 -8.46 -25.90 -14.42
C GLN A 413 -8.55 -25.99 -12.89
N HIS A 414 -8.38 -27.17 -12.31
CA HIS A 414 -8.31 -27.35 -10.87
C HIS A 414 -7.09 -26.64 -10.26
N ALA A 415 -5.93 -26.70 -10.90
CA ALA A 415 -4.73 -25.99 -10.45
C ALA A 415 -4.91 -24.46 -10.52
N GLU A 416 -5.57 -23.95 -11.57
CA GLU A 416 -5.93 -22.53 -11.67
C GLU A 416 -6.91 -22.10 -10.58
N LEU A 417 -7.94 -22.91 -10.29
CA LEU A 417 -8.88 -22.66 -9.21
C LEU A 417 -8.21 -22.72 -7.82
N GLU A 418 -7.31 -23.67 -7.58
CA GLU A 418 -6.52 -23.75 -6.35
C GLU A 418 -5.61 -22.53 -6.18
N ALA A 419 -4.99 -22.03 -7.26
CA ALA A 419 -4.20 -20.80 -7.24
C ALA A 419 -5.07 -19.57 -6.90
N CYS A 420 -6.27 -19.46 -7.49
CA CYS A 420 -7.23 -18.41 -7.15
C CYS A 420 -7.68 -18.49 -5.68
N ILE A 421 -7.99 -19.68 -5.16
CA ILE A 421 -8.36 -19.88 -3.75
C ILE A 421 -7.21 -19.49 -2.82
N GLN A 422 -5.97 -19.85 -3.17
CA GLN A 422 -4.78 -19.44 -2.41
C GLN A 422 -4.62 -17.92 -2.41
N GLN A 423 -4.78 -17.26 -3.56
CA GLN A 423 -4.73 -15.81 -3.67
C GLN A 423 -5.80 -15.12 -2.81
N GLU A 424 -7.05 -15.59 -2.85
CA GLU A 424 -8.13 -15.07 -2.00
C GLU A 424 -7.87 -15.31 -0.51
N SER A 425 -7.30 -16.48 -0.15
CA SER A 425 -6.92 -16.77 1.23
C SER A 425 -5.79 -15.86 1.74
N GLU A 426 -4.83 -15.49 0.88
CA GLU A 426 -3.78 -14.53 1.21
C GLU A 426 -4.34 -13.11 1.37
N ILE A 427 -5.27 -12.71 0.50
CA ILE A 427 -5.99 -11.43 0.62
C ILE A 427 -6.76 -11.40 1.94
N GLY A 428 -7.51 -12.46 2.26
CA GLY A 428 -8.21 -12.61 3.54
C GLY A 428 -7.29 -12.51 4.76
N ARG A 429 -6.10 -13.13 4.70
CA ARG A 429 -5.09 -13.01 5.76
C ARG A 429 -4.57 -11.58 5.90
N ARG A 430 -4.25 -10.91 4.78
CA ARG A 430 -3.78 -9.51 4.78
C ARG A 430 -4.84 -8.58 5.36
N LEU A 431 -6.11 -8.78 5.00
CA LEU A 431 -7.24 -8.03 5.56
C LEU A 431 -7.40 -8.29 7.06
N GLY A 432 -7.24 -9.53 7.52
CA GLY A 432 -7.23 -9.88 8.95
C GLY A 432 -6.10 -9.18 9.73
N ASP A 433 -4.88 -9.16 9.18
CA ASP A 433 -3.74 -8.46 9.79
C ASP A 433 -3.98 -6.94 9.86
N THR A 434 -4.59 -6.35 8.82
CA THR A 434 -4.93 -4.92 8.84
C THR A 434 -6.03 -4.60 9.84
N LEU A 435 -7.06 -5.45 9.96
CA LEU A 435 -8.12 -5.28 10.96
C LEU A 435 -7.55 -5.32 12.38
N GLN A 436 -6.66 -6.26 12.70
CA GLN A 436 -6.02 -6.31 14.01
C GLN A 436 -5.14 -5.09 14.31
N ARG A 437 -4.48 -4.51 13.31
CA ARG A 437 -3.72 -3.26 13.49
C ARG A 437 -4.66 -2.09 13.77
N LEU A 438 -5.72 -1.95 12.97
CA LEU A 438 -6.72 -0.90 13.16
C LEU A 438 -7.44 -1.03 14.51
N GLU A 439 -7.71 -2.25 14.98
CA GLU A 439 -8.27 -2.50 16.31
C GLU A 439 -7.33 -2.01 17.42
N LYS A 440 -6.03 -2.31 17.31
CA LYS A 440 -5.02 -1.83 18.26
C LYS A 440 -4.84 -0.31 18.23
N GLU A 441 -4.86 0.29 17.05
CA GLU A 441 -4.78 1.76 16.88
C GLU A 441 -6.01 2.44 17.49
N ARG A 442 -7.21 1.88 17.26
CA ARG A 442 -8.44 2.34 17.89
C ARG A 442 -8.37 2.23 19.41
N ASP A 443 -7.89 1.11 19.96
CA ASP A 443 -7.75 0.95 21.40
C ASP A 443 -6.69 1.91 22.00
N SER A 444 -5.59 2.19 21.27
CA SER A 444 -4.61 3.21 21.66
C SER A 444 -5.23 4.60 21.68
N CYS A 445 -5.98 4.97 20.65
CA CYS A 445 -6.67 6.26 20.58
C CYS A 445 -7.70 6.41 21.72
N VAL A 446 -8.44 5.35 22.05
CA VAL A 446 -9.39 5.37 23.18
C VAL A 446 -8.67 5.59 24.51
N ASN A 447 -7.50 4.96 24.71
CA ASN A 447 -6.69 5.15 25.90
C ASN A 447 -6.11 6.58 25.96
N GLU A 448 -5.61 7.11 24.84
CA GLU A 448 -5.10 8.48 24.74
C GLU A 448 -6.20 9.51 25.02
N VAL A 449 -7.39 9.35 24.45
CA VAL A 449 -8.54 10.22 24.73
C VAL A 449 -8.94 10.17 26.21
N SER A 450 -8.93 8.98 26.81
CA SER A 450 -9.23 8.82 28.24
C SER A 450 -8.16 9.48 29.12
N GLN A 451 -6.89 9.37 28.75
CA GLN A 451 -5.77 9.99 29.46
C GLN A 451 -5.79 11.52 29.35
N MET A 452 -6.01 12.05 28.13
CA MET A 452 -6.16 13.49 27.90
C MET A 452 -7.40 14.05 28.61
N GLY A 453 -8.48 13.28 28.67
CA GLY A 453 -9.67 13.62 29.46
C GLY A 453 -9.36 13.75 30.96
N GLY A 454 -8.59 12.81 31.51
CA GLY A 454 -8.13 12.88 32.90
C GLY A 454 -7.21 14.07 33.18
N GLN A 455 -6.28 14.37 32.28
CA GLN A 455 -5.38 15.53 32.39
C GLN A 455 -6.15 16.86 32.30
N SER A 456 -7.14 16.96 31.40
CA SER A 456 -7.99 18.15 31.29
C SER A 456 -8.80 18.38 32.57
N HIS A 457 -9.35 17.32 33.18
CA HIS A 457 -10.06 17.44 34.45
C HIS A 457 -9.15 17.91 35.59
N SER A 458 -7.93 17.34 35.69
CA SER A 458 -6.93 17.78 36.68
C SER A 458 -6.56 19.25 36.48
N ALA A 459 -6.33 19.69 35.24
CA ALA A 459 -6.02 21.07 34.93
C ALA A 459 -7.18 22.03 35.25
N GLU A 460 -8.44 21.61 35.03
CA GLU A 460 -9.62 22.38 35.44
C GLU A 460 -9.74 22.52 36.96
N GLU A 461 -9.41 21.47 37.72
CA GLU A 461 -9.38 21.52 39.18
C GLU A 461 -8.26 22.44 39.69
N GLU A 462 -7.06 22.36 39.11
CA GLU A 462 -5.95 23.26 39.43
C GLU A 462 -6.28 24.72 39.10
N LEU A 463 -6.94 24.98 37.96
CA LEU A 463 -7.37 26.33 37.58
C LEU A 463 -8.40 26.89 38.57
N LYS A 464 -9.33 26.06 39.06
CA LYS A 464 -10.29 26.46 40.10
C LYS A 464 -9.58 26.81 41.41
N VAL A 465 -8.59 26.02 41.82
CA VAL A 465 -7.79 26.29 43.02
C VAL A 465 -6.98 27.59 42.86
N ALA A 466 -6.36 27.81 41.71
CA ALA A 466 -5.62 29.03 41.41
C ALA A 466 -6.52 30.27 41.39
N ALA A 467 -7.74 30.16 40.84
CA ALA A 467 -8.72 31.25 40.84
C ALA A 467 -9.11 31.66 42.27
N LEU A 468 -9.35 30.69 43.16
CA LEU A 468 -9.62 30.95 44.58
C LEU A 468 -8.45 31.63 45.28
N GLN A 469 -7.21 31.22 44.98
CA GLN A 469 -6.00 31.86 45.54
C GLN A 469 -5.84 33.31 45.06
N VAL A 470 -6.14 33.58 43.79
CA VAL A 470 -6.12 34.94 43.23
C VAL A 470 -7.16 35.81 43.94
N GLU A 471 -8.39 35.33 44.11
CA GLU A 471 -9.43 36.06 44.86
C GLU A 471 -9.00 36.36 46.32
N GLU A 472 -8.32 35.42 46.98
CA GLU A 472 -7.81 35.64 48.34
C GLU A 472 -6.70 36.70 48.38
N VAL A 473 -5.78 36.68 47.42
CA VAL A 473 -4.70 37.68 47.30
C VAL A 473 -5.29 39.06 46.94
N GLN A 474 -6.29 39.12 46.06
CA GLN A 474 -7.00 40.36 45.74
C GLN A 474 -7.62 40.98 47.00
N ARG A 475 -8.30 40.17 47.83
CA ARG A 475 -8.85 40.64 49.12
C ARG A 475 -7.78 41.17 50.06
N LYS A 476 -6.64 40.48 50.17
CA LYS A 476 -5.50 40.93 51.00
C LYS A 476 -4.91 42.25 50.48
N LEU A 477 -4.86 42.42 49.15
CA LEU A 477 -4.41 43.67 48.52
C LEU A 477 -5.37 44.82 48.85
N ASP A 478 -6.67 44.63 48.64
CA ASP A 478 -7.70 45.63 48.97
C ASP A 478 -7.66 46.04 50.45
N GLU A 479 -7.46 45.08 51.36
CA GLU A 479 -7.27 45.36 52.79
C GLU A 479 -6.01 46.16 53.07
N SER A 480 -4.90 45.86 52.38
CA SER A 480 -3.64 46.58 52.52
C SER A 480 -3.73 48.02 51.98
N GLU A 481 -4.43 48.24 50.87
CA GLU A 481 -4.69 49.57 50.30
C GLU A 481 -5.60 50.41 51.21
N ARG A 482 -6.63 49.81 51.81
CA ARG A 482 -7.45 50.46 52.85
C ARG A 482 -6.61 50.84 54.08
N ARG A 483 -5.66 50.00 54.50
CA ARG A 483 -4.74 50.34 55.60
C ARG A 483 -3.78 51.46 55.22
N LEU A 484 -3.28 51.48 53.99
CA LEU A 484 -2.39 52.53 53.50
C LEU A 484 -3.09 53.89 53.47
N THR A 485 -4.30 53.95 52.94
CA THR A 485 -5.12 55.18 52.92
C THR A 485 -5.46 55.68 54.33
N GLN A 486 -5.76 54.77 55.26
CA GLN A 486 -5.91 55.12 56.69
C GLN A 486 -4.62 55.64 57.33
N GLN A 487 -3.44 55.13 56.95
CA GLN A 487 -2.16 55.64 57.43
C GLN A 487 -1.83 57.01 56.82
N GLN A 488 -2.12 57.21 55.54
CA GLN A 488 -1.93 58.50 54.85
C GLN A 488 -2.77 59.62 55.49
N THR A 489 -4.04 59.36 55.75
CA THR A 489 -4.92 60.33 56.45
C THR A 489 -4.42 60.66 57.86
N LYS A 490 -3.94 59.67 58.62
CA LYS A 490 -3.31 59.91 59.93
C LYS A 490 -2.02 60.74 59.82
N TYR A 491 -1.19 60.47 58.81
CA TYR A 491 0.02 61.25 58.56
C TYR A 491 -0.29 62.70 58.18
N GLU A 492 -1.26 62.92 57.30
CA GLU A 492 -1.74 64.26 56.93
C GLU A 492 -2.28 65.02 58.14
N HIS A 493 -3.01 64.35 59.03
CA HIS A 493 -3.46 64.93 60.29
C HIS A 493 -2.30 65.35 61.20
N MET A 494 -1.33 64.45 61.46
CA MET A 494 -0.14 64.81 62.26
C MET A 494 0.69 65.92 61.60
N ARG A 495 0.76 65.95 60.27
CA ARG A 495 1.43 67.02 59.52
C ARG A 495 0.72 68.37 59.73
N ALA A 496 -0.61 68.37 59.72
CA ALA A 496 -1.42 69.55 60.02
C ALA A 496 -1.23 70.02 61.47
N GLU A 497 -1.25 69.10 62.45
CA GLU A 497 -0.99 69.40 63.86
C GLU A 497 0.41 69.98 64.08
N ARG A 498 1.45 69.37 63.49
CA ARG A 498 2.83 69.89 63.54
C ARG A 498 2.93 71.30 62.95
N ASN A 499 2.22 71.56 61.83
CA ASN A 499 2.19 72.89 61.23
C ASN A 499 1.49 73.91 62.15
N GLN A 500 0.40 73.51 62.83
CA GLN A 500 -0.27 74.35 63.83
C GLN A 500 0.63 74.62 65.04
N LEU A 501 1.34 73.61 65.55
CA LEU A 501 2.29 73.77 66.64
C LEU A 501 3.49 74.63 66.24
N SER A 502 3.99 74.52 65.01
CA SER A 502 5.03 75.41 64.48
C SER A 502 4.55 76.86 64.42
N LYS A 503 3.29 77.09 64.03
CA LYS A 503 2.70 78.43 64.02
C LYS A 503 2.60 79.00 65.44
N ARG A 504 2.08 78.22 66.40
CA ARG A 504 2.04 78.60 67.83
C ARG A 504 3.42 78.85 68.42
N LEU A 505 4.44 78.11 67.98
CA LEU A 505 5.83 78.33 68.40
C LEU A 505 6.36 79.67 67.89
N VAL A 506 6.06 80.02 66.63
CA VAL A 506 6.42 81.33 66.06
C VAL A 506 5.70 82.45 66.80
N ASP A 507 4.40 82.32 67.03
CA ASP A 507 3.62 83.32 67.79
C ASP A 507 4.21 83.51 69.21
N ALA A 508 4.57 82.42 69.91
CA ALA A 508 5.22 82.47 71.21
C ALA A 508 6.65 83.05 71.15
N GLN A 509 7.39 82.82 70.05
CA GLN A 509 8.70 83.43 69.83
C GLN A 509 8.59 84.94 69.61
N ASP A 510 7.57 85.40 68.89
CA ASP A 510 7.28 86.81 68.69
C ASP A 510 6.89 87.48 70.02
N GLU A 511 6.05 86.83 70.85
CA GLU A 511 5.76 87.28 72.22
C GLU A 511 7.04 87.38 73.08
N ILE A 512 7.93 86.39 73.01
CA ILE A 512 9.23 86.43 73.72
C ILE A 512 10.08 87.60 73.21
N VAL A 513 10.07 87.91 71.92
CA VAL A 513 10.78 89.08 71.37
C VAL A 513 10.19 90.37 71.93
N GLU A 514 8.87 90.49 72.01
CA GLU A 514 8.21 91.63 72.67
C GLU A 514 8.59 91.75 74.15
N TYR A 515 8.58 90.66 74.90
CA TYR A 515 9.03 90.65 76.30
C TYR A 515 10.50 91.01 76.42
N ARG A 516 11.37 90.56 75.51
CA ARG A 516 12.79 90.95 75.47
C ARG A 516 12.96 92.45 75.18
N GLN A 517 12.10 93.05 74.35
CA GLN A 517 12.10 94.50 74.14
C GLN A 517 11.65 95.25 75.39
N ARG A 518 10.65 94.73 76.12
CA ARG A 518 10.24 95.26 77.44
C ARG A 518 11.37 95.14 78.47
N VAL A 519 12.07 94.00 78.52
CA VAL A 519 13.25 93.80 79.38
C VAL A 519 14.37 94.76 78.99
N LYS A 520 14.61 95.04 77.70
CA LYS A 520 15.59 96.05 77.28
C LYS A 520 15.23 97.48 77.72
N MET A 521 13.93 97.80 77.80
CA MET A 521 13.47 99.08 78.33
C MET A 521 13.71 99.16 79.85
N VAL A 522 13.44 98.07 80.58
CA VAL A 522 13.74 97.94 82.01
C VAL A 522 15.26 97.91 82.27
N ASP A 523 16.05 97.28 81.41
CA ASP A 523 17.52 97.25 81.52
C ASP A 523 18.14 98.64 81.30
N ARG A 524 17.52 99.51 80.49
CA ARG A 524 17.93 100.92 80.40
C ARG A 524 17.64 101.68 81.70
N GLN A 525 16.53 101.38 82.38
CA GLN A 525 16.24 101.92 83.72
C GLN A 525 17.21 101.36 84.77
N VAL A 526 17.59 100.08 84.67
CA VAL A 526 18.60 99.46 85.53
C VAL A 526 20.02 99.98 85.23
N GLN A 527 20.35 100.32 83.98
CA GLN A 527 21.62 100.94 83.61
C GLN A 527 21.75 102.35 84.18
N GLN A 528 20.67 103.13 84.19
CA GLN A 528 20.61 104.42 84.89
C GLN A 528 20.91 104.26 86.40
N PHE A 529 20.36 103.22 87.05
CA PHE A 529 20.69 102.92 88.46
C PHE A 529 22.08 102.27 88.68
N LYS A 530 22.63 101.58 87.68
CA LYS A 530 23.98 100.98 87.74
C LYS A 530 25.10 102.03 87.54
N GLU A 531 24.85 103.10 86.80
CA GLU A 531 25.80 104.23 86.67
C GLU A 531 25.95 105.03 87.97
N GLU A 532 24.92 105.09 88.82
CA GLU A 532 24.99 105.66 90.18
C GLU A 532 25.78 104.78 91.17
N LEU A 533 25.75 103.45 91.00
CA LEU A 533 26.49 102.48 91.83
C LEU A 533 27.95 102.26 91.38
N ALA A 534 28.28 102.51 90.10
CA ALA A 534 29.61 102.30 89.52
C ALA A 534 30.69 103.31 89.96
N GLN A 535 30.30 104.44 90.58
CA GLN A 535 31.26 105.41 91.15
C GLN A 535 31.88 104.96 92.49
N LYS A 536 31.39 103.90 93.15
CA LYS A 536 31.90 103.46 94.48
C LYS A 536 32.67 102.13 94.54
N ALA A 537 32.88 101.41 93.42
CA ALA A 537 33.48 100.07 93.49
C ALA A 537 34.68 99.85 92.54
N ARG A 538 35.70 100.73 92.59
CA ARG A 538 37.02 100.47 91.99
C ARG A 538 38.05 100.12 93.07
N LYS A 539 38.26 98.82 93.32
CA LYS A 539 39.36 98.09 94.01
C LYS A 539 38.77 96.71 94.37
N CYS A 540 39.26 95.52 94.04
CA CYS A 540 40.58 95.00 93.70
C CYS A 540 40.44 93.66 92.95
N GLN A 541 41.56 93.19 92.42
CA GLN A 541 41.79 92.16 91.41
C GLN A 541 42.38 90.87 92.00
N ASN A 542 42.12 89.69 91.39
CA ASN A 542 43.00 88.52 91.13
C ASN A 542 42.11 87.28 90.82
N ASP A 543 42.38 86.42 89.83
CA ASP A 543 43.48 85.45 89.78
C ASP A 543 43.87 85.05 88.34
N LYS A 544 45.17 84.93 88.06
CA LYS A 544 45.75 84.70 86.73
C LYS A 544 46.75 83.53 86.68
N SER A 545 46.49 82.42 87.38
CA SER A 545 47.46 81.32 87.54
C SER A 545 46.98 79.90 87.20
N MET A 546 45.83 79.70 86.53
CA MET A 546 45.35 78.35 86.13
C MET A 546 45.48 78.00 84.63
N CYS A 547 46.09 78.86 83.80
CA CYS A 547 46.01 78.74 82.32
C CYS A 547 47.18 78.03 81.61
N LYS A 548 48.21 77.51 82.32
CA LYS A 548 49.39 76.89 81.66
C LYS A 548 49.33 75.36 81.54
N ILE A 549 48.67 74.65 82.46
CA ILE A 549 48.62 73.16 82.45
C ILE A 549 47.50 72.61 81.54
N SER A 550 46.44 73.39 81.25
CA SER A 550 45.34 72.92 80.37
C SER A 550 45.69 72.93 78.88
N LYS A 551 46.65 73.75 78.44
CA LYS A 551 47.05 73.87 77.02
C LYS A 551 47.83 72.67 76.48
N GLU A 552 48.65 72.03 77.30
CA GLU A 552 49.47 70.88 76.87
C GLU A 552 48.68 69.55 76.82
N ARG A 553 47.70 69.36 77.72
CA ARG A 553 46.78 68.20 77.64
C ARG A 553 45.84 68.27 76.44
N LEU A 554 45.47 69.49 76.02
CA LEU A 554 44.61 69.72 74.85
C LEU A 554 45.31 69.41 73.51
N MET A 555 46.63 69.62 73.40
CA MET A 555 47.40 69.31 72.19
C MET A 555 47.50 67.79 71.93
N LYS A 556 47.83 67.00 72.95
CA LYS A 556 47.94 65.53 72.79
C LYS A 556 46.58 64.87 72.51
N SER A 557 45.51 65.37 73.10
CA SER A 557 44.14 64.91 72.80
C SER A 557 43.70 65.29 71.38
N ARG A 558 44.13 66.45 70.85
CA ARG A 558 43.85 66.85 69.46
C ARG A 558 44.57 65.98 68.43
N GLN A 559 45.81 65.56 68.67
CA GLN A 559 46.52 64.67 67.76
C GLN A 559 45.85 63.29 67.65
N LEU A 560 45.49 62.67 68.77
CA LEU A 560 44.75 61.39 68.78
C LEU A 560 43.38 61.47 68.08
N VAL A 561 42.66 62.59 68.24
CA VAL A 561 41.39 62.82 67.54
C VAL A 561 41.60 63.02 66.04
N ASN A 562 42.66 63.72 65.62
CA ASN A 562 42.99 63.90 64.21
C ASN A 562 43.40 62.58 63.53
N ASP A 563 44.19 61.74 64.20
CA ASP A 563 44.58 60.44 63.66
C ASP A 563 43.38 59.48 63.55
N SER A 564 42.49 59.50 64.55
CA SER A 564 41.27 58.68 64.55
C SER A 564 40.23 59.17 63.52
N THR A 565 40.17 60.47 63.25
CA THR A 565 39.30 61.03 62.19
C THR A 565 39.84 60.71 60.80
N ALA A 566 41.16 60.75 60.60
CA ALA A 566 41.77 60.32 59.34
C ALA A 566 41.52 58.84 59.03
N SER A 567 41.60 57.94 60.02
CA SER A 567 41.26 56.51 59.82
C SER A 567 39.77 56.29 59.57
N PHE A 568 38.89 57.06 60.23
CA PHE A 568 37.44 57.01 59.98
C PHE A 568 37.08 57.50 58.58
N ASP A 569 37.71 58.58 58.10
CA ASP A 569 37.46 59.09 56.74
C ASP A 569 37.96 58.12 55.67
N ALA A 570 39.09 57.43 55.90
CA ALA A 570 39.57 56.37 55.00
C ALA A 570 38.57 55.20 54.90
N THR A 571 38.10 54.68 56.04
CA THR A 571 37.10 53.59 56.06
C THR A 571 35.75 54.02 55.49
N LYS A 572 35.35 55.28 55.67
CA LYS A 572 34.15 55.85 55.05
C LYS A 572 34.26 55.91 53.52
N GLN A 573 35.39 56.37 53.00
CA GLN A 573 35.64 56.39 51.54
C GLN A 573 35.64 54.98 50.94
N GLU A 574 36.17 54.00 51.67
CA GLU A 574 36.15 52.59 51.25
C GLU A 574 34.73 52.00 51.28
N GLY A 575 33.92 52.35 52.28
CA GLY A 575 32.49 52.03 52.33
C GLY A 575 31.69 52.68 51.19
N GLU A 576 32.03 53.90 50.79
CA GLU A 576 31.43 54.56 49.63
C GLU A 576 31.80 53.89 48.31
N ARG A 577 33.04 53.41 48.15
CA ARG A 577 33.48 52.62 46.99
C ARG A 577 32.75 51.30 46.88
N LEU A 578 32.70 50.52 47.98
CA LEU A 578 31.94 49.27 48.04
C LEU A 578 30.45 49.51 47.77
N GLY A 579 29.88 50.61 48.27
CA GLY A 579 28.50 51.00 48.00
C GLY A 579 28.23 51.33 46.52
N GLN A 580 29.22 51.82 45.77
CA GLN A 580 29.12 52.04 44.33
C GLN A 580 29.21 50.72 43.55
N GLU A 581 30.11 49.81 43.95
CA GLU A 581 30.23 48.47 43.35
C GLU A 581 28.96 47.64 43.54
N VAL A 582 28.38 47.65 44.74
CA VAL A 582 27.09 46.97 45.02
C VAL A 582 25.98 47.52 44.12
N LYS A 583 25.93 48.84 43.88
CA LYS A 583 24.95 49.44 42.95
C LYS A 583 25.19 49.03 41.50
N GLN A 584 26.44 48.87 41.07
CA GLN A 584 26.76 48.39 39.72
C GLN A 584 26.36 46.92 39.56
N LEU A 585 26.70 46.08 40.53
CA LEU A 585 26.32 44.67 40.53
C LEU A 585 24.79 44.49 40.53
N LEU A 586 24.05 45.28 41.32
CA LEU A 586 22.58 45.26 41.31
C LEU A 586 21.99 45.64 39.94
N LYS A 587 22.59 46.59 39.23
CA LYS A 587 22.15 46.93 37.85
C LYS A 587 22.38 45.76 36.89
N VAL A 588 23.53 45.10 36.97
CA VAL A 588 23.83 43.92 36.14
C VAL A 588 22.84 42.80 36.43
N VAL A 589 22.52 42.54 37.70
CA VAL A 589 21.51 41.53 38.07
C VAL A 589 20.14 41.90 37.50
N GLN A 590 19.71 43.15 37.61
CA GLN A 590 18.44 43.61 37.03
C GLN A 590 18.39 43.47 35.50
N GLU A 591 19.50 43.76 34.81
CA GLU A 591 19.60 43.56 33.37
C GLU A 591 19.55 42.07 32.99
N CYS A 592 20.24 41.21 33.74
CA CYS A 592 20.18 39.76 33.56
C CYS A 592 18.76 39.20 33.80
N ASP A 593 18.08 39.62 34.86
CA ASP A 593 16.71 39.20 35.17
C ASP A 593 15.73 39.64 34.07
N LYS A 594 15.92 40.86 33.54
CA LYS A 594 15.13 41.38 32.42
C LYS A 594 15.36 40.56 31.14
N ASN A 595 16.62 40.28 30.81
CA ASN A 595 16.97 39.46 29.65
C ASN A 595 16.42 38.03 29.78
N LEU A 596 16.47 37.45 30.99
CA LEU A 596 15.91 36.13 31.26
C LEU A 596 14.38 36.11 31.05
N LEU A 597 13.67 37.13 31.54
CA LEU A 597 12.22 37.27 31.34
C LEU A 597 11.87 37.45 29.86
N GLU A 598 12.67 38.22 29.10
CA GLU A 598 12.49 38.39 27.66
C GLU A 598 12.69 37.06 26.92
N GLN A 599 13.76 36.31 27.23
CA GLN A 599 14.01 34.99 26.63
C GLN A 599 12.92 33.97 26.98
N GLN A 600 12.41 33.95 28.21
CA GLN A 600 11.30 33.08 28.59
C GLN A 600 10.02 33.39 27.79
N ARG A 601 9.73 34.67 27.56
CA ARG A 601 8.59 35.09 26.73
C ARG A 601 8.77 34.69 25.27
N GLU A 602 9.97 34.84 24.72
CA GLU A 602 10.27 34.39 23.36
C GLU A 602 10.14 32.88 23.24
N PHE A 603 10.66 32.11 24.20
CA PHE A 603 10.51 30.66 24.23
C PHE A 603 9.04 30.23 24.24
N LEU A 604 8.20 30.85 25.07
CA LEU A 604 6.76 30.56 25.11
C LEU A 604 6.07 30.90 23.78
N LYS A 605 6.44 32.02 23.14
CA LYS A 605 5.94 32.35 21.80
C LYS A 605 6.33 31.29 20.78
N MET A 606 7.60 30.89 20.74
CA MET A 606 8.09 29.86 19.83
C MET A 606 7.44 28.49 20.10
N SER A 607 7.19 28.13 21.36
CA SER A 607 6.47 26.91 21.71
C SER A 607 5.02 26.96 21.20
N ASN A 608 4.33 28.07 21.42
CA ASN A 608 2.95 28.23 20.95
C ASN A 608 2.87 28.22 19.42
N GLU A 609 3.83 28.84 18.72
CA GLU A 609 3.92 28.79 17.26
C GLU A 609 4.18 27.37 16.76
N ARG A 610 5.11 26.64 17.40
CA ARG A 610 5.37 25.23 17.10
C ARG A 610 4.12 24.39 17.28
N ASP A 611 3.40 24.56 18.39
CA ASP A 611 2.22 23.75 18.71
C ASP A 611 1.05 24.10 17.77
N ALA A 612 0.90 25.37 17.39
CA ALA A 612 -0.06 25.80 16.39
C ALA A 612 0.26 25.23 14.99
N LEU A 613 1.54 25.23 14.58
CA LEU A 613 1.98 24.63 13.33
C LEU A 613 1.82 23.11 13.34
N ALA A 614 2.11 22.44 14.46
CA ALA A 614 1.89 21.01 14.62
C ALA A 614 0.40 20.66 14.49
N ALA A 615 -0.49 21.41 15.14
CA ALA A 615 -1.93 21.22 15.00
C ALA A 615 -2.42 21.48 13.56
N GLN A 616 -1.86 22.47 12.86
CA GLN A 616 -2.16 22.72 11.45
C GLN A 616 -1.67 21.58 10.56
N LEU A 617 -0.47 21.04 10.80
CA LEU A 617 0.08 19.91 10.05
C LEU A 617 -0.77 18.65 10.22
N ILE A 618 -1.20 18.34 11.45
CA ILE A 618 -2.08 17.20 11.72
C ILE A 618 -3.39 17.35 10.93
N ARG A 619 -4.06 18.51 11.04
CA ARG A 619 -5.30 18.78 10.28
C ARG A 619 -5.11 18.66 8.77
N ARG A 620 -3.99 19.14 8.22
CA ARG A 620 -3.68 19.01 6.80
C ARG A 620 -3.44 17.56 6.39
N ASN A 621 -2.84 16.77 7.27
CA ASN A 621 -2.63 15.34 7.03
C ASN A 621 -3.96 14.57 7.05
N ASP A 622 -4.87 14.92 7.97
CA ASP A 622 -6.23 14.36 8.02
C ASP A 622 -7.03 14.73 6.76
N GLU A 623 -6.95 16.00 6.31
CA GLU A 623 -7.54 16.46 5.04
C GLU A 623 -6.97 15.67 3.84
N LEU A 624 -5.66 15.41 3.81
CA LEU A 624 -5.04 14.59 2.77
C LEU A 624 -5.54 13.14 2.83
N GLY A 625 -5.69 12.56 4.02
CA GLY A 625 -6.27 11.22 4.21
C GLY A 625 -7.68 11.13 3.62
N LEU A 626 -8.54 12.10 3.96
CA LEU A 626 -9.90 12.19 3.40
C LEU A 626 -9.90 12.33 1.87
N LEU A 627 -8.98 13.12 1.32
CA LEU A 627 -8.86 13.26 -0.14
C LEU A 627 -8.38 11.97 -0.82
N TYR A 628 -7.47 11.22 -0.20
CA TYR A 628 -7.05 9.91 -0.71
C TYR A 628 -8.19 8.90 -0.69
N GLU A 629 -8.98 8.85 0.40
CA GLU A 629 -10.17 8.00 0.47
C GLU A 629 -11.21 8.39 -0.59
N GLN A 630 -11.45 9.69 -0.79
CA GLN A 630 -12.33 10.17 -1.86
C GLN A 630 -11.84 9.76 -3.25
N LEU A 631 -10.53 9.88 -3.49
CA LEU A 631 -9.93 9.48 -4.77
C LEU A 631 -10.05 7.97 -4.98
N HIS A 632 -9.87 7.17 -3.93
CA HIS A 632 -10.04 5.73 -3.97
C HIS A 632 -11.49 5.34 -4.30
N LEU A 633 -12.47 5.94 -3.61
CA LEU A 633 -13.89 5.70 -3.87
C LEU A 633 -14.29 6.11 -5.29
N LEU A 634 -13.76 7.23 -5.80
CA LEU A 634 -13.99 7.65 -7.18
C LEU A 634 -13.36 6.67 -8.18
N GLN A 635 -12.16 6.17 -7.91
CA GLN A 635 -11.49 5.17 -8.73
C GLN A 635 -12.29 3.87 -8.77
N ASP A 636 -12.77 3.40 -7.62
CA ASP A 636 -13.58 2.18 -7.51
C ASP A 636 -14.91 2.35 -8.26
N SER A 637 -15.58 3.49 -8.11
CA SER A 637 -16.80 3.81 -8.87
C SER A 637 -16.57 3.86 -10.39
N ILE A 638 -15.44 4.40 -10.84
CA ILE A 638 -15.05 4.39 -12.26
C ILE A 638 -14.83 2.95 -12.72
N ASN A 639 -14.10 2.14 -11.97
CA ASN A 639 -13.81 0.75 -12.32
C ASN A 639 -15.09 -0.09 -12.42
N GLU A 640 -16.03 0.08 -11.48
CA GLU A 640 -17.36 -0.53 -11.52
C GLU A 640 -18.15 -0.05 -12.76
N GLY A 641 -18.16 1.26 -13.01
CA GLY A 641 -18.80 1.85 -14.19
C GLY A 641 -18.23 1.31 -15.51
N GLU A 642 -16.91 1.15 -15.60
CA GLU A 642 -16.24 0.55 -16.76
C GLU A 642 -16.57 -0.94 -16.93
N ALA A 643 -16.66 -1.69 -15.84
CA ALA A 643 -17.06 -3.10 -15.90
C ALA A 643 -18.50 -3.23 -16.43
N VAL A 644 -19.44 -2.46 -15.88
CA VAL A 644 -20.83 -2.42 -16.37
C VAL A 644 -20.90 -1.98 -17.82
N TYR A 645 -20.10 -0.99 -18.23
CA TYR A 645 -20.03 -0.57 -19.63
C TYR A 645 -19.51 -1.68 -20.56
N ARG A 646 -18.48 -2.42 -20.13
CA ARG A 646 -17.96 -3.58 -20.85
C ARG A 646 -19.02 -4.67 -21.01
N ASP A 647 -19.80 -4.96 -19.97
CA ASP A 647 -20.91 -5.91 -20.04
C ASP A 647 -21.98 -5.45 -21.04
N ARG A 648 -22.33 -4.15 -21.04
CA ARG A 648 -23.26 -3.59 -22.03
C ARG A 648 -22.73 -3.68 -23.46
N LEU A 649 -21.44 -3.52 -23.67
CA LEU A 649 -20.84 -3.76 -24.99
C LEU A 649 -20.93 -5.24 -25.41
N GLN A 650 -20.79 -6.18 -24.48
CA GLN A 650 -21.01 -7.61 -24.76
C GLN A 650 -22.47 -7.90 -25.08
N ASP A 651 -23.43 -7.36 -24.32
CA ASP A 651 -24.86 -7.46 -24.59
C ASP A 651 -25.19 -6.96 -26.00
N ILE A 652 -24.67 -5.78 -26.37
CA ILE A 652 -24.86 -5.20 -27.70
C ILE A 652 -24.29 -6.14 -28.77
N ARG A 653 -23.10 -6.71 -28.58
CA ARG A 653 -22.52 -7.67 -29.52
C ARG A 653 -23.41 -8.91 -29.67
N LEU A 654 -23.91 -9.46 -28.56
CA LEU A 654 -24.80 -10.61 -28.57
C LEU A 654 -26.11 -10.31 -29.30
N LEU A 655 -26.68 -9.12 -29.08
CA LEU A 655 -27.87 -8.65 -29.80
C LEU A 655 -27.61 -8.50 -31.30
N HIS A 656 -26.44 -8.01 -31.72
CA HIS A 656 -26.07 -7.97 -33.14
C HIS A 656 -25.99 -9.37 -33.76
N PHE A 657 -25.45 -10.36 -33.03
CA PHE A 657 -25.46 -11.75 -33.50
C PHE A 657 -26.88 -12.30 -33.64
N LYS A 658 -27.74 -12.08 -32.64
CA LYS A 658 -29.16 -12.47 -32.70
C LYS A 658 -29.91 -11.77 -33.84
N LEU A 659 -29.64 -10.50 -34.07
CA LEU A 659 -30.23 -9.75 -35.18
C LEU A 659 -29.85 -10.38 -36.52
N ARG A 660 -28.56 -10.66 -36.73
CA ARG A 660 -28.07 -11.34 -37.94
C ARG A 660 -28.67 -12.73 -38.11
N GLU A 661 -28.83 -13.47 -37.02
CA GLU A 661 -29.48 -14.78 -37.05
C GLU A 661 -30.94 -14.66 -37.50
N VAL A 662 -31.70 -13.72 -36.92
CA VAL A 662 -33.09 -13.46 -37.30
C VAL A 662 -33.20 -12.96 -38.74
N GLU A 663 -32.30 -12.10 -39.20
CA GLU A 663 -32.21 -11.68 -40.61
C GLU A 663 -31.99 -12.86 -41.54
N HIS A 664 -31.07 -13.77 -41.19
CA HIS A 664 -30.83 -14.98 -41.94
C HIS A 664 -32.06 -15.91 -41.95
N GLN A 665 -32.69 -16.13 -40.79
CA GLN A 665 -33.91 -16.93 -40.69
C GLN A 665 -35.06 -16.33 -41.52
N SER A 666 -35.20 -15.00 -41.52
CA SER A 666 -36.18 -14.27 -42.33
C SER A 666 -35.91 -14.46 -43.82
N MET A 667 -34.65 -14.35 -44.26
CA MET A 667 -34.26 -14.62 -45.64
C MET A 667 -34.60 -16.05 -46.06
N LEU A 668 -34.29 -17.05 -45.23
CA LEU A 668 -34.62 -18.45 -45.50
C LEU A 668 -36.15 -18.67 -45.56
N ALA A 669 -36.90 -18.04 -44.66
CA ALA A 669 -38.37 -18.09 -44.69
C ALA A 669 -38.94 -17.46 -45.96
N HIS A 670 -38.36 -16.36 -46.44
CA HIS A 670 -38.73 -15.72 -47.70
C HIS A 670 -38.50 -16.66 -48.88
N ILE A 671 -37.31 -17.28 -48.97
CA ILE A 671 -36.99 -18.27 -50.02
C ILE A 671 -38.00 -19.41 -49.99
N ARG A 672 -38.25 -20.02 -48.82
CA ARG A 672 -39.27 -21.08 -48.68
C ARG A 672 -40.67 -20.62 -49.08
N GLY A 673 -41.03 -19.37 -48.77
CA GLY A 673 -42.29 -18.76 -49.20
C GLY A 673 -42.41 -18.70 -50.73
N THR A 674 -41.34 -18.34 -51.44
CA THR A 674 -41.31 -18.35 -52.91
C THR A 674 -41.46 -19.75 -53.48
N GLU A 675 -40.80 -20.75 -52.90
CA GLU A 675 -40.93 -22.16 -53.31
C GLU A 675 -42.36 -22.68 -53.11
N ILE A 676 -42.98 -22.36 -51.97
CA ILE A 676 -44.38 -22.72 -51.70
C ILE A 676 -45.31 -22.06 -52.72
N SER A 677 -45.06 -20.79 -53.09
CA SER A 677 -45.84 -20.11 -54.14
C SER A 677 -45.72 -20.83 -55.49
N ASN A 678 -44.51 -21.21 -55.87
CA ASN A 678 -44.24 -21.98 -57.10
C ASN A 678 -44.95 -23.34 -57.08
N ILE A 679 -44.89 -24.07 -55.96
CA ILE A 679 -45.58 -25.35 -55.78
C ILE A 679 -47.10 -25.17 -55.87
N LYS A 680 -47.67 -24.13 -55.26
CA LYS A 680 -49.10 -23.81 -55.38
C LYS A 680 -49.48 -23.52 -56.84
N GLY A 681 -48.63 -22.82 -57.60
CA GLY A 681 -48.82 -22.60 -59.04
C GLY A 681 -48.85 -23.92 -59.82
N ARG A 682 -47.86 -24.80 -59.59
CA ARG A 682 -47.82 -26.14 -60.21
C ARG A 682 -49.01 -27.00 -59.83
N LEU A 683 -49.45 -26.96 -58.57
CA LEU A 683 -50.64 -27.68 -58.11
C LEU A 683 -51.90 -27.18 -58.79
N ARG A 684 -52.08 -25.85 -58.96
CA ARG A 684 -53.22 -25.29 -59.70
C ARG A 684 -53.20 -25.73 -61.16
N ALA A 685 -52.03 -25.72 -61.81
CA ALA A 685 -51.89 -26.22 -63.17
C ALA A 685 -52.28 -27.71 -63.27
N LYS A 686 -51.78 -28.55 -62.34
CA LYS A 686 -52.15 -29.97 -62.30
C LYS A 686 -53.62 -30.22 -61.99
N LYS A 687 -54.24 -29.43 -61.11
CA LYS A 687 -55.69 -29.49 -60.87
C LYS A 687 -56.48 -29.11 -62.13
N LYS A 688 -56.00 -28.12 -62.90
CA LYS A 688 -56.61 -27.78 -64.19
C LYS A 688 -56.45 -28.91 -65.21
N ASP A 689 -55.28 -29.54 -65.29
CA ASP A 689 -55.07 -30.72 -66.14
C ASP A 689 -56.05 -31.84 -65.77
N VAL A 690 -56.21 -32.13 -64.46
CA VAL A 690 -57.15 -33.14 -63.97
C VAL A 690 -58.59 -32.80 -64.37
N LEU A 691 -59.04 -31.56 -64.16
CA LEU A 691 -60.38 -31.14 -64.57
C LEU A 691 -60.59 -31.26 -66.09
N LEU A 692 -59.57 -30.98 -66.90
CA LEU A 692 -59.63 -31.17 -68.35
C LEU A 692 -59.72 -32.64 -68.73
N GLU A 693 -58.96 -33.52 -68.05
CA GLU A 693 -59.06 -34.96 -68.27
C GLU A 693 -60.39 -35.53 -67.75
N GLU A 694 -60.92 -35.05 -66.64
CA GLU A 694 -62.26 -35.40 -66.14
C GLU A 694 -63.35 -34.96 -67.13
N ALA A 695 -63.25 -33.75 -67.69
CA ALA A 695 -64.17 -33.28 -68.72
C ALA A 695 -64.05 -34.09 -70.02
N LYS A 696 -62.84 -34.50 -70.42
CA LYS A 696 -62.64 -35.41 -71.56
C LYS A 696 -63.24 -36.79 -71.30
N VAL A 697 -63.03 -37.35 -70.11
CA VAL A 697 -63.61 -38.64 -69.72
C VAL A 697 -65.13 -38.55 -69.70
N ALA A 698 -65.69 -37.45 -69.17
CA ALA A 698 -67.13 -37.20 -69.17
C ALA A 698 -67.71 -37.11 -70.60
N ALA A 699 -67.06 -36.35 -71.49
CA ALA A 699 -67.44 -36.25 -72.90
C ALA A 699 -67.34 -37.61 -73.62
N LEU A 700 -66.25 -38.36 -73.39
CA LEU A 700 -66.06 -39.70 -73.94
C LEU A 700 -67.08 -40.70 -73.37
N SER A 701 -67.51 -40.56 -72.11
CA SER A 701 -68.56 -41.38 -71.53
C SER A 701 -69.95 -41.04 -72.09
N GLU A 702 -70.28 -39.77 -72.29
CA GLU A 702 -71.52 -39.37 -72.99
C GLU A 702 -71.53 -39.88 -74.44
N GLU A 703 -70.38 -39.82 -75.13
CA GLU A 703 -70.22 -40.40 -76.46
C GLU A 703 -70.36 -41.94 -76.48
N LEU A 704 -70.02 -42.63 -75.38
CA LEU A 704 -70.19 -44.08 -75.21
C LEU A 704 -71.63 -44.48 -74.86
N GLU A 705 -72.35 -43.60 -74.16
CA GLU A 705 -73.76 -43.76 -73.82
C GLU A 705 -74.70 -43.40 -74.99
N ASN A 706 -74.22 -42.63 -75.97
CA ASN A 706 -74.96 -42.31 -77.19
C ASN A 706 -75.12 -43.56 -78.10
N PRO A 707 -76.35 -44.07 -78.31
CA PRO A 707 -76.60 -45.30 -79.07
C PRO A 707 -76.33 -45.17 -80.58
N GLN A 708 -76.06 -43.97 -81.10
CA GLN A 708 -75.68 -43.75 -82.51
C GLN A 708 -74.16 -43.76 -82.76
N ASN A 709 -73.32 -43.90 -81.74
CA ASN A 709 -71.87 -43.91 -81.91
C ASN A 709 -71.37 -45.31 -82.33
N ALA A 710 -70.96 -45.46 -83.59
CA ALA A 710 -70.42 -46.71 -84.15
C ALA A 710 -69.08 -47.16 -83.49
N SER A 711 -68.46 -46.30 -82.67
CA SER A 711 -67.18 -46.51 -82.00
C SER A 711 -67.28 -47.25 -80.65
N ARG A 712 -68.46 -47.77 -80.29
CA ARG A 712 -68.74 -48.39 -78.99
C ARG A 712 -67.83 -49.60 -78.70
N TRP A 713 -67.29 -50.22 -79.76
CA TRP A 713 -66.38 -51.36 -79.69
C TRP A 713 -65.10 -51.01 -80.48
N ARG A 714 -64.03 -50.62 -79.76
CA ARG A 714 -62.69 -50.50 -80.34
C ARG A 714 -61.88 -51.74 -79.92
N ARG A 715 -61.33 -52.47 -80.89
CA ARG A 715 -60.29 -53.48 -80.64
C ARG A 715 -59.17 -52.82 -79.82
N VAL A 716 -58.76 -53.38 -78.68
CA VAL A 716 -57.64 -52.87 -77.89
C VAL A 716 -56.36 -53.01 -78.75
N GLY A 717 -56.09 -51.97 -79.52
CA GLY A 717 -54.90 -51.82 -80.35
C GLY A 717 -53.86 -51.06 -79.53
N GLY A 718 -53.04 -51.82 -78.83
CA GLY A 718 -51.74 -51.38 -78.35
C GLY A 718 -50.80 -52.57 -78.51
N ALA A 719 -49.73 -52.43 -79.29
CA ALA A 719 -48.67 -53.42 -79.26
C ALA A 719 -48.20 -53.58 -77.81
N TYR A 720 -47.95 -54.82 -77.36
CA TYR A 720 -47.16 -55.03 -76.15
C TYR A 720 -45.91 -54.14 -76.27
N PRO A 721 -45.59 -53.31 -75.25
CA PRO A 721 -44.45 -52.40 -75.32
C PRO A 721 -43.24 -53.19 -75.79
N SER A 722 -42.63 -52.79 -76.91
CA SER A 722 -41.42 -53.48 -77.36
C SER A 722 -40.34 -53.27 -76.29
N MET A 723 -39.39 -54.22 -76.16
CA MET A 723 -38.26 -54.08 -75.23
C MET A 723 -37.55 -52.70 -75.39
N ALA A 724 -37.58 -52.13 -76.59
CA ALA A 724 -37.02 -50.82 -76.92
C ALA A 724 -37.80 -49.63 -76.32
N ASP A 725 -39.11 -49.75 -76.06
CA ASP A 725 -39.95 -48.72 -75.43
C ASP A 725 -39.95 -48.82 -73.89
N LEU A 726 -39.79 -50.04 -73.38
CA LEU A 726 -39.60 -50.30 -71.95
C LEU A 726 -38.23 -49.88 -71.46
N LEU A 727 -37.16 -50.00 -72.27
CA LEU A 727 -35.79 -49.65 -71.88
C LEU A 727 -35.63 -48.18 -71.44
N PRO A 728 -36.13 -47.15 -72.16
CA PRO A 728 -36.14 -45.77 -71.70
C PRO A 728 -37.00 -45.59 -70.44
N LYS A 729 -38.17 -46.26 -70.40
CA LYS A 729 -39.05 -46.50 -69.23
C LYS A 729 -38.24 -46.85 -67.98
N MET A 730 -37.54 -47.96 -68.10
CA MET A 730 -36.77 -48.63 -67.06
C MET A 730 -35.53 -47.82 -66.69
N LYS A 731 -34.83 -47.22 -67.66
CA LYS A 731 -33.68 -46.34 -67.42
C LYS A 731 -34.07 -45.04 -66.73
N LEU A 732 -35.22 -44.44 -67.08
CA LEU A 732 -35.74 -43.27 -66.41
C LEU A 732 -36.16 -43.61 -64.98
N LEU A 733 -36.85 -44.74 -64.78
CA LEU A 733 -37.20 -45.24 -63.46
C LEU A 733 -35.96 -45.58 -62.63
N GLN A 734 -34.95 -46.26 -63.19
CA GLN A 734 -33.68 -46.54 -62.54
C GLN A 734 -32.93 -45.26 -62.18
N ARG A 735 -32.93 -44.25 -63.06
CA ARG A 735 -32.30 -42.94 -62.78
C ARG A 735 -33.04 -42.19 -61.68
N ASN A 736 -34.37 -42.19 -61.70
CA ASN A 736 -35.18 -41.57 -60.64
C ASN A 736 -35.01 -42.30 -59.31
N LEU A 737 -34.92 -43.63 -59.35
CA LEU A 737 -34.71 -44.45 -58.16
C LEU A 737 -33.29 -44.28 -57.61
N LEU A 738 -32.28 -44.11 -58.48
CA LEU A 738 -30.93 -43.73 -58.08
C LEU A 738 -30.89 -42.33 -57.45
N LEU A 739 -31.51 -41.33 -58.08
CA LEU A 739 -31.59 -39.97 -57.52
C LEU A 739 -32.33 -39.94 -56.19
N GLN A 740 -33.46 -40.64 -56.08
CA GLN A 740 -34.15 -40.76 -54.79
C GLN A 740 -33.34 -41.55 -53.77
N SER A 741 -32.61 -42.59 -54.17
CA SER A 741 -31.72 -43.30 -53.26
C SER A 741 -30.56 -42.42 -52.79
N GLU A 742 -30.01 -41.55 -53.65
CA GLU A 742 -28.99 -40.56 -53.27
C GLU A 742 -29.56 -39.48 -52.34
N GLU A 743 -30.78 -39.00 -52.58
CA GLU A 743 -31.47 -38.07 -51.68
C GLU A 743 -31.76 -38.71 -50.32
N CYS A 744 -32.25 -39.95 -50.29
CA CYS A 744 -32.42 -40.72 -49.07
C CYS A 744 -31.08 -40.92 -48.34
N MET A 745 -30.01 -41.28 -49.04
CA MET A 745 -28.68 -41.41 -48.43
C MET A 745 -28.16 -40.08 -47.87
N LYS A 746 -28.38 -38.95 -48.56
CA LYS A 746 -28.04 -37.62 -48.03
C LYS A 746 -28.87 -37.29 -46.78
N GLN A 747 -30.16 -37.60 -46.79
CA GLN A 747 -31.03 -37.41 -45.64
C GLN A 747 -30.61 -38.32 -44.47
N ASP A 748 -30.27 -39.58 -44.71
CA ASP A 748 -29.75 -40.51 -43.71
C ASP A 748 -28.42 -40.04 -43.13
N MET A 749 -27.49 -39.53 -43.97
CA MET A 749 -26.25 -38.91 -43.48
C MET A 749 -26.53 -37.69 -42.60
N THR A 750 -27.48 -36.82 -42.98
CA THR A 750 -27.86 -35.68 -42.12
C THR A 750 -28.54 -36.13 -40.83
N LEU A 751 -29.35 -37.20 -40.87
CA LEU A 751 -29.97 -37.79 -39.70
C LEU A 751 -28.92 -38.40 -38.77
N ASP A 752 -27.91 -39.08 -39.31
CA ASP A 752 -26.82 -39.65 -38.52
C ASP A 752 -25.95 -38.57 -37.87
N VAL A 753 -25.65 -37.48 -38.60
CA VAL A 753 -24.98 -36.30 -38.01
C VAL A 753 -25.84 -35.68 -36.91
N LYS A 754 -27.16 -35.52 -37.12
CA LYS A 754 -28.07 -35.01 -36.09
C LYS A 754 -28.23 -35.96 -34.91
N ARG A 755 -28.22 -37.28 -35.12
CA ARG A 755 -28.24 -38.29 -34.06
C ARG A 755 -26.95 -38.26 -33.25
N ARG A 756 -25.79 -38.10 -33.88
CA ARG A 756 -24.51 -37.88 -33.19
C ARG A 756 -24.54 -36.60 -32.37
N LEU A 757 -25.00 -35.49 -32.94
CA LEU A 757 -25.15 -34.24 -32.21
C LEU A 757 -26.12 -34.37 -31.03
N LEU A 758 -27.24 -35.08 -31.21
CA LEU A 758 -28.17 -35.39 -30.12
C LEU A 758 -27.51 -36.25 -29.04
N MET A 759 -26.72 -37.26 -29.40
CA MET A 759 -25.97 -38.08 -28.46
C MET A 759 -24.90 -37.27 -27.72
N GLU A 760 -24.20 -36.38 -28.41
CA GLU A 760 -23.21 -35.46 -27.84
C GLU A 760 -23.87 -34.46 -26.88
N LEU A 761 -24.98 -33.85 -27.28
CA LEU A 761 -25.77 -32.94 -26.43
C LEU A 761 -26.41 -33.67 -25.25
N GLN A 762 -26.89 -34.91 -25.43
CA GLN A 762 -27.37 -35.75 -24.33
C GLN A 762 -26.24 -36.15 -23.39
N ALA A 763 -25.04 -36.44 -23.91
CA ALA A 763 -23.86 -36.70 -23.09
C ALA A 763 -23.40 -35.45 -22.33
N MET A 764 -23.47 -34.27 -22.94
CA MET A 764 -23.19 -32.99 -22.27
C MET A 764 -24.26 -32.65 -21.22
N ALA A 765 -25.54 -32.86 -21.51
CA ALA A 765 -26.63 -32.67 -20.56
C ALA A 765 -26.56 -33.68 -19.40
N ALA A 766 -26.16 -34.93 -19.66
CA ALA A 766 -25.91 -35.92 -18.62
C ALA A 766 -24.69 -35.59 -17.75
N ARG A 767 -23.75 -34.76 -18.24
CA ARG A 767 -22.59 -34.26 -17.48
C ARG A 767 -22.90 -33.02 -16.64
N GLN A 768 -24.04 -32.35 -16.85
CA GLN A 768 -24.49 -31.26 -15.99
C GLN A 768 -25.51 -31.80 -14.97
N PRO A 769 -25.15 -31.93 -13.68
CA PRO A 769 -26.10 -32.41 -12.68
C PRO A 769 -27.20 -31.37 -12.48
N GLY A 770 -28.43 -31.72 -12.85
CA GLY A 770 -29.61 -30.93 -12.51
C GLY A 770 -29.82 -30.83 -10.99
N PRO A 771 -30.60 -29.86 -10.51
CA PRO A 771 -30.86 -29.65 -9.07
C PRO A 771 -31.45 -30.89 -8.37
N GLU A 772 -32.18 -31.74 -9.10
CA GLU A 772 -32.68 -33.03 -8.61
C GLU A 772 -31.54 -34.04 -8.36
N VAL A 773 -30.52 -34.08 -9.21
CA VAL A 773 -29.34 -34.96 -9.05
C VAL A 773 -28.51 -34.53 -7.85
N ALA A 774 -28.41 -33.23 -7.55
CA ALA A 774 -27.76 -32.73 -6.34
C ALA A 774 -28.51 -33.15 -5.06
N GLN A 775 -29.85 -33.17 -5.09
CA GLN A 775 -30.67 -33.69 -3.99
C GLN A 775 -30.52 -35.21 -3.84
N HIS A 776 -30.54 -35.96 -4.94
CA HIS A 776 -30.27 -37.40 -4.93
C HIS A 776 -28.85 -37.73 -4.47
N LEU A 777 -27.83 -36.95 -4.84
CA LEU A 777 -26.46 -37.09 -4.35
C LEU A 777 -26.36 -36.86 -2.85
N ASN A 778 -27.12 -35.93 -2.28
CA ASN A 778 -27.18 -35.75 -0.83
C ASN A 778 -27.85 -36.93 -0.11
N VAL A 779 -28.89 -37.51 -0.70
CA VAL A 779 -29.52 -38.75 -0.20
C VAL A 779 -28.54 -39.92 -0.30
N TYR A 780 -27.92 -40.12 -1.46
CA TYR A 780 -26.92 -41.16 -1.67
C TYR A 780 -25.69 -40.98 -0.78
N ARG A 781 -25.26 -39.76 -0.49
CA ARG A 781 -24.16 -39.48 0.45
C ARG A 781 -24.55 -39.89 1.88
N LYS A 782 -25.78 -39.61 2.31
CA LYS A 782 -26.30 -40.08 3.61
C LYS A 782 -26.41 -41.61 3.65
N ASP A 783 -26.84 -42.24 2.57
CA ASP A 783 -26.93 -43.70 2.47
C ASP A 783 -25.54 -44.36 2.40
N LEU A 784 -24.58 -43.73 1.73
CA LEU A 784 -23.18 -44.17 1.72
C LEU A 784 -22.55 -44.04 3.11
N GLN A 785 -22.86 -42.98 3.87
CA GLN A 785 -22.44 -42.86 5.26
C GLN A 785 -23.04 -43.97 6.13
N LYS A 786 -24.33 -44.27 5.98
CA LYS A 786 -24.98 -45.39 6.69
C LYS A 786 -24.37 -46.74 6.28
N LYS A 787 -24.12 -46.95 4.99
CA LYS A 787 -23.49 -48.17 4.47
C LYS A 787 -22.04 -48.32 4.93
N ASN A 788 -21.29 -47.23 5.01
CA ASN A 788 -19.94 -47.24 5.59
C ASN A 788 -19.96 -47.53 7.10
N ALA A 789 -20.93 -47.01 7.84
CA ALA A 789 -21.11 -47.37 9.24
C ALA A 789 -21.45 -48.86 9.39
N GLN A 790 -22.35 -49.39 8.55
CA GLN A 790 -22.66 -50.82 8.49
C GLN A 790 -21.44 -51.67 8.09
N MET A 791 -20.63 -51.21 7.13
CA MET A 791 -19.40 -51.90 6.73
C MET A 791 -18.36 -51.91 7.85
N LYS A 792 -18.20 -50.79 8.57
CA LYS A 792 -17.32 -50.74 9.75
C LYS A 792 -17.78 -51.68 10.85
N GLN A 793 -19.09 -51.75 11.11
CA GLN A 793 -19.67 -52.71 12.04
C GLN A 793 -19.45 -54.16 11.57
N LYS A 794 -19.65 -54.45 10.27
CA LYS A 794 -19.41 -55.78 9.70
C LYS A 794 -17.93 -56.16 9.70
N ALA A 795 -17.04 -55.19 9.50
CA ALA A 795 -15.60 -55.39 9.60
C ALA A 795 -15.19 -55.68 11.06
N SER A 796 -15.77 -54.99 12.05
CA SER A 796 -15.52 -55.31 13.47
C SER A 796 -16.11 -56.66 13.87
N GLU A 797 -17.29 -57.02 13.35
CA GLU A 797 -17.88 -58.36 13.52
C GLU A 797 -16.99 -59.44 12.87
N LEU A 798 -16.51 -59.22 11.65
CA LEU A 798 -15.59 -60.14 10.97
C LEU A 798 -14.27 -60.29 11.73
N ASN A 799 -13.74 -59.21 12.29
CA ASN A 799 -12.51 -59.27 13.08
C ASN A 799 -12.72 -60.07 14.37
N MET A 800 -13.85 -59.86 15.05
CA MET A 800 -14.28 -60.68 16.20
C MET A 800 -14.47 -62.16 15.83
N MET A 801 -15.00 -62.46 14.65
CA MET A 801 -15.15 -63.85 14.19
C MET A 801 -13.81 -64.47 13.79
N ALA A 802 -12.90 -63.67 13.23
CA ALA A 802 -11.54 -64.09 12.91
C ALA A 802 -10.73 -64.42 14.18
N THR A 803 -10.83 -63.60 15.22
CA THR A 803 -10.22 -63.92 16.53
C THR A 803 -10.83 -65.17 17.13
N ARG A 804 -12.16 -65.32 17.09
CA ARG A 804 -12.83 -66.51 17.62
C ARG A 804 -12.49 -67.79 16.85
N THR A 805 -12.31 -67.69 15.52
CA THR A 805 -11.84 -68.84 14.72
C THR A 805 -10.36 -69.16 14.98
N ALA A 806 -9.52 -68.16 15.27
CA ALA A 806 -8.14 -68.41 15.70
C ALA A 806 -8.09 -69.11 17.07
N GLU A 807 -8.92 -68.69 18.03
CA GLU A 807 -9.08 -69.36 19.33
C GLU A 807 -9.54 -70.82 19.15
N LEU A 808 -10.57 -71.06 18.35
CA LEU A 808 -11.04 -72.42 18.06
C LEU A 808 -9.97 -73.27 17.36
N ARG A 809 -9.19 -72.71 16.43
CA ARG A 809 -8.06 -73.42 15.80
C ARG A 809 -6.99 -73.78 16.82
N TYR A 810 -6.70 -72.89 17.77
CA TYR A 810 -5.77 -73.16 18.86
C TYR A 810 -6.30 -74.27 19.79
N GLU A 811 -7.59 -74.24 20.15
CA GLU A 811 -8.22 -75.30 20.94
C GLU A 811 -8.21 -76.65 20.22
N VAL A 812 -8.51 -76.68 18.92
CA VAL A 812 -8.41 -77.90 18.10
C VAL A 812 -6.97 -78.42 18.12
N ALA A 813 -5.98 -77.57 17.90
CA ALA A 813 -4.57 -77.98 17.95
C ALA A 813 -4.17 -78.52 19.34
N ARG A 814 -4.65 -77.89 20.41
CA ARG A 814 -4.43 -78.35 21.80
C ARG A 814 -5.05 -79.74 22.02
N LEU A 815 -6.32 -79.92 21.68
CA LEU A 815 -7.03 -81.20 21.81
C LEU A 815 -6.38 -82.30 20.94
N THR A 816 -5.87 -81.94 19.76
CA THR A 816 -5.16 -82.91 18.89
C THR A 816 -3.87 -83.39 19.56
N ARG A 817 -3.10 -82.48 20.20
CA ARG A 817 -1.92 -82.85 21.00
C ARG A 817 -2.30 -83.73 22.19
N GLU A 818 -3.34 -83.36 22.95
CA GLU A 818 -3.84 -84.17 24.07
C GLU A 818 -4.27 -85.57 23.61
N LEU A 819 -4.90 -85.69 22.44
CA LEU A 819 -5.28 -86.96 21.83
C LEU A 819 -4.06 -87.79 21.43
N ASP A 820 -3.04 -87.18 20.82
CA ASP A 820 -1.82 -87.88 20.41
C ASP A 820 -1.01 -88.33 21.63
N GLU A 821 -0.94 -87.52 22.69
CA GLU A 821 -0.38 -87.92 23.98
C GLU A 821 -1.14 -89.09 24.59
N ALA A 822 -2.48 -89.07 24.55
CA ALA A 822 -3.31 -90.17 25.04
C ALA A 822 -3.11 -91.44 24.20
N ARG A 823 -2.98 -91.33 22.87
CA ARG A 823 -2.65 -92.43 21.97
C ARG A 823 -1.27 -93.00 22.27
N GLN A 824 -0.26 -92.17 22.50
CA GLN A 824 1.08 -92.62 22.91
C GLN A 824 1.03 -93.33 24.27
N LYS A 825 0.34 -92.77 25.26
CA LYS A 825 0.14 -93.41 26.58
C LYS A 825 -0.56 -94.77 26.44
N TYR A 826 -1.60 -94.86 25.61
CA TYR A 826 -2.31 -96.12 25.33
C TYR A 826 -1.41 -97.12 24.60
N TYR A 827 -0.64 -96.70 23.60
CA TYR A 827 0.28 -97.57 22.87
C TYR A 827 1.37 -98.11 23.80
N ASN A 828 1.97 -97.25 24.63
CA ASN A 828 2.93 -97.66 25.67
C ASN A 828 2.32 -98.63 26.67
N MET A 829 1.07 -98.44 27.07
CA MET A 829 0.34 -99.37 27.95
C MET A 829 0.06 -100.71 27.25
N LYS A 830 -0.32 -100.69 25.96
CA LYS A 830 -0.52 -101.91 25.16
C LYS A 830 0.78 -102.66 24.97
N VAL A 831 1.89 -101.99 24.66
CA VAL A 831 3.24 -102.60 24.56
C VAL A 831 3.64 -103.20 25.91
N LYS A 832 3.45 -102.49 27.03
CA LYS A 832 3.67 -103.05 28.38
C LYS A 832 2.82 -104.29 28.65
N ASN A 833 1.53 -104.27 28.33
CA ASN A 833 0.66 -105.43 28.47
C ASN A 833 1.06 -106.57 27.53
N SER A 834 1.52 -106.28 26.31
CA SER A 834 2.02 -107.26 25.34
C SER A 834 3.32 -107.91 25.82
N SER A 835 4.21 -107.13 26.44
CA SER A 835 5.42 -107.66 27.07
C SER A 835 5.11 -108.49 28.32
N MET A 836 4.08 -108.13 29.09
CA MET A 836 3.60 -108.92 30.22
C MET A 836 2.94 -110.23 29.77
N THR A 837 2.18 -110.23 28.67
CA THR A 837 1.58 -111.45 28.11
C THR A 837 2.60 -112.33 27.39
N ALA A 838 3.60 -111.76 26.71
CA ALA A 838 4.71 -112.50 26.09
C ALA A 838 5.67 -113.09 27.14
N ALA A 839 5.87 -112.42 28.28
CA ALA A 839 6.60 -112.98 29.42
C ALA A 839 5.87 -114.17 30.06
N ASN A 840 4.53 -114.26 29.92
CA ASN A 840 3.73 -115.41 30.37
C ASN A 840 3.57 -116.51 29.30
N SER A 841 4.21 -116.37 28.13
CA SER A 841 4.18 -117.37 27.05
C SER A 841 5.59 -117.74 26.55
N LEU A 842 6.52 -117.95 27.48
CA LEU A 842 7.73 -118.75 27.24
C LEU A 842 7.43 -120.19 27.67
N PRO A 843 7.33 -121.16 26.75
CA PRO A 843 7.34 -122.56 27.14
C PRO A 843 8.78 -122.97 27.49
N VAL A 844 8.97 -123.31 28.76
CA VAL A 844 9.96 -124.32 29.19
C VAL A 844 9.62 -125.61 28.44
N SER A 845 10.68 -126.25 27.92
CA SER A 845 10.74 -127.61 27.36
C SER A 845 9.79 -128.60 28.01
#